data_AF-A0A0P0GUU6-F1
#
_entry.id   AF-A0A0P0GUU6-F1
#
_cell.length_a   1.000
_cell.length_b   1.000
_cell.length_c   1.000
_cell.angle_alpha   90.00
_cell.angle_beta   90.00
_cell.angle_gamma   90.00
#
_symmetry.space_group_name_H-M   'P 1'
#
loop_
_entity.id
_entity.type
_entity.pdbx_description
1 polymer ?
#
loop_
_entity_poly.entity_id
_entity_poly.type
_entity_poly.pdbx_seq_one_letter_code
_entity_poly.pdbx_strand_id
1 'polypeptide(L)'
;MKVLSLLICLLFSGILQAQEVKIAFQKQLPNSHPRYLTDSNSKSETLNLIEKEDWAKDVFEKLKKRTDLYANLTDAQPDWLLSRLAMYWKSHATDVYIKGETFDHAGGEKAPAPTVRYTGTRGTFATHGRPRLEDVVPYDDDAEGNVTFCNNALPGRPMESVHPSKTGRNIESLNREIMGIARDAAFLYWLTGEERYAKLAAGVFDTYMTGIYYRNVPIDLNHGHQQTLVGMSSFEVIHEDILYDIVPLYDFLYDYLNTRHTDKMDIYAGAFKKWADNIIANGVPHNNWNLMQARYVMNIGMILENNKQYADGKGREYYIDYVLNRSSIRQWSLTKLADYGFDPKTGIWAECPGYSNVVLNDYTSSATLFDRNLNYDLVKAMPVLSKAVVATPQYLFPNRMICGFGDTHPGYLNTNPISRMIRNAQHNGKKEQEEYFTAMLKCFHPDAGKTKDNKKSVPVSISSFFDEKPLELNPNIEAGKIEQYVSPFFYAPNVSWLVQRNGMNPRNSLMISLNASEGNHMHANGISMELYGKGYVLAPDAGIGLYLYSGLDYLEYYSQFPSHNTVCVDGISSYPVMKSNHSFDLKSSFPVSSEPGKAFTSVTYSDVSFREPESRADQTRMMSIVTTGPETGYYVDIFRSRKERGSDKMHDYFYHNLGQTLTLTGTDGTDLNLQPTEELAFAGAHLYAYSYIYDKKSATTNKDIKATFTIAMPDKDDISMNLWMKGETDREVFTALSPMTEGLSRTPGMPYNIKEQPTLTFVARQKGEAWNRPFVAVYEPSSVKEPGCIAEVSFPEVKSKTENSATSICVVQKDGRIDYILSSDTPTDICTSGKMSAQATYALWGNKKGDDCTFFLGHGTLLSTPNVVIKAETPAEILLEFKKGAWYYTASADCAISIKKKTYKLKANTAEMELK
;
A
#
# COMPACT_ATOMS: atom_id res chain seq x y z
N MET A 1 -44.18 -2.50 -33.43
CA MET A 1 -43.04 -2.23 -34.34
C MET A 1 -42.60 -0.75 -34.39
N LYS A 2 -42.72 0.03 -33.31
CA LYS A 2 -42.03 1.33 -33.14
C LYS A 2 -41.25 1.46 -31.82
N VAL A 3 -41.29 0.42 -30.97
CA VAL A 3 -40.57 0.35 -29.68
C VAL A 3 -39.29 -0.48 -29.80
N LEU A 4 -39.12 -1.24 -30.89
CA LEU A 4 -37.94 -2.11 -31.11
C LEU A 4 -36.79 -1.39 -31.85
N SER A 5 -37.04 -0.22 -32.43
CA SER A 5 -36.02 0.55 -33.18
C SER A 5 -35.28 1.59 -32.32
N LEU A 6 -35.77 1.92 -31.12
CA LEU A 6 -35.04 2.78 -30.18
C LEU A 6 -34.05 1.99 -29.30
N LEU A 7 -34.26 0.69 -29.12
CA LEU A 7 -33.40 -0.16 -28.29
C LEU A 7 -32.12 -0.60 -29.03
N ILE A 8 -32.12 -0.58 -30.37
CA ILE A 8 -30.97 -1.01 -31.18
C ILE A 8 -29.98 0.15 -31.45
N CYS A 9 -30.41 1.41 -31.34
CA CYS A 9 -29.50 2.56 -31.39
C CYS A 9 -28.77 2.86 -30.06
N LEU A 10 -29.17 2.21 -28.96
CA LEU A 10 -28.45 2.25 -27.67
C LEU A 10 -27.49 1.06 -27.46
N LEU A 11 -27.47 0.09 -28.37
CA LEU A 11 -26.68 -1.15 -28.26
C LEU A 11 -25.52 -1.26 -29.28
N PHE A 12 -25.27 -0.23 -30.10
CA PHE A 12 -24.13 -0.19 -31.05
C PHE A 12 -23.24 1.07 -30.97
N SER A 13 -23.31 1.83 -29.87
CA SER A 13 -22.31 2.85 -29.54
C SER A 13 -21.23 2.34 -28.56
N GLY A 14 -21.23 1.03 -28.27
CA GLY A 14 -20.28 0.34 -27.39
C GLY A 14 -18.94 -0.06 -28.03
N ILE A 15 -18.56 0.56 -29.15
CA ILE A 15 -17.14 0.67 -29.50
C ILE A 15 -16.72 2.03 -28.96
N LEU A 16 -16.33 2.05 -27.68
CA LEU A 16 -15.59 3.16 -27.09
C LEU A 16 -14.30 3.31 -27.90
N GLN A 17 -14.35 4.14 -28.95
CA GLN A 17 -13.22 5.03 -29.17
C GLN A 17 -13.06 5.77 -27.85
N ALA A 18 -11.98 5.49 -27.13
CA ALA A 18 -11.45 6.42 -26.15
C ALA A 18 -11.18 7.73 -26.91
N GLN A 19 -12.19 8.58 -27.04
CA GLN A 19 -11.94 9.97 -27.32
C GLN A 19 -11.21 10.48 -26.09
N GLU A 20 -9.89 10.67 -26.23
CA GLU A 20 -9.11 11.47 -25.30
C GLU A 20 -9.83 12.81 -25.15
N VAL A 21 -10.64 12.95 -24.10
CA VAL A 21 -11.23 14.22 -23.74
C VAL A 21 -10.07 15.06 -23.25
N LYS A 22 -9.52 15.89 -24.15
CA LYS A 22 -8.50 16.86 -23.77
C LYS A 22 -9.08 17.70 -22.64
N ILE A 23 -8.37 17.75 -21.51
CA ILE A 23 -8.67 18.67 -20.43
C ILE A 23 -8.36 20.06 -20.97
N ALA A 24 -9.39 20.72 -21.49
CA ALA A 24 -9.29 22.03 -22.09
C ALA A 24 -9.14 23.09 -20.99
N PHE A 25 -8.13 23.93 -21.13
CA PHE A 25 -7.86 25.03 -20.23
C PHE A 25 -8.92 26.14 -20.43
N GLN A 26 -9.94 26.20 -19.56
CA GLN A 26 -11.13 27.05 -19.78
C GLN A 26 -10.99 28.51 -19.32
N LYS A 27 -9.99 28.85 -18.49
CA LYS A 27 -9.86 30.18 -17.87
C LYS A 27 -8.45 30.70 -17.99
N GLN A 28 -8.24 31.93 -18.45
CA GLN A 28 -6.90 32.53 -18.47
C GLN A 28 -6.31 32.58 -17.05
N LEU A 29 -5.12 31.97 -16.84
CA LEU A 29 -4.42 32.06 -15.56
C LEU A 29 -4.08 33.53 -15.24
N PRO A 30 -4.02 33.90 -13.95
CA PRO A 30 -3.51 35.22 -13.56
C PRO A 30 -2.13 35.47 -14.18
N ASN A 31 -1.96 36.67 -14.76
CA ASN A 31 -0.68 37.13 -15.30
C ASN A 31 0.21 37.81 -14.22
N SER A 32 -0.26 37.90 -12.98
CA SER A 32 0.48 38.45 -11.84
C SER A 32 1.01 37.35 -10.91
N HIS A 33 2.13 37.60 -10.24
CA HIS A 33 2.64 36.76 -9.15
C HIS A 33 2.26 37.35 -7.78
N PRO A 34 2.15 36.54 -6.70
CA PRO A 34 2.15 35.08 -6.70
C PRO A 34 0.91 34.50 -7.40
N ARG A 35 0.98 33.23 -7.81
CA ARG A 35 -0.08 32.48 -8.49
C ARG A 35 -0.06 30.96 -8.22
N TYR A 36 0.87 30.48 -7.39
CA TYR A 36 1.03 29.06 -7.08
C TYR A 36 0.24 28.64 -5.85
N LEU A 37 0.56 29.19 -4.67
CA LEU A 37 -0.17 28.90 -3.42
C LEU A 37 -1.38 29.81 -3.20
N THR A 38 -1.33 30.99 -3.81
CA THR A 38 -2.29 32.08 -3.63
C THR A 38 -2.21 33.02 -4.84
N ASP A 39 -3.06 34.03 -4.91
CA ASP A 39 -2.98 35.08 -5.92
C ASP A 39 -2.57 36.43 -5.33
N SER A 40 -2.30 37.40 -6.21
CA SER A 40 -1.90 38.76 -5.83
C SER A 40 -2.98 39.52 -5.03
N ASN A 41 -4.25 39.14 -5.13
CA ASN A 41 -5.37 39.78 -4.41
C ASN A 41 -5.59 39.19 -3.02
N SER A 42 -5.12 37.97 -2.78
CA SER A 42 -5.34 37.19 -1.56
C SER A 42 -4.48 37.63 -0.37
N LYS A 43 -3.54 38.57 -0.56
CA LYS A 43 -2.71 39.12 0.53
C LYS A 43 -3.54 39.61 1.72
N SER A 44 -4.62 40.33 1.44
CA SER A 44 -5.54 40.85 2.48
C SER A 44 -6.27 39.73 3.21
N GLU A 45 -6.60 38.62 2.53
CA GLU A 45 -7.26 37.46 3.13
C GLU A 45 -6.32 36.74 4.10
N THR A 46 -5.05 36.55 3.73
CA THR A 46 -4.03 35.96 4.60
C THR A 46 -3.80 36.82 5.85
N LEU A 47 -3.71 38.14 5.70
CA LEU A 47 -3.58 39.06 6.85
C LEU A 47 -4.79 38.96 7.79
N ASN A 48 -5.99 38.96 7.22
CA ASN A 48 -7.25 38.82 7.97
C ASN A 48 -7.35 37.46 8.69
N LEU A 49 -6.84 36.39 8.07
CA LEU A 49 -6.76 35.06 8.69
C LEU A 49 -5.81 35.07 9.90
N ILE A 50 -4.61 35.62 9.74
CA ILE A 50 -3.62 35.78 10.81
C ILE A 50 -4.18 36.63 11.97
N GLU A 51 -4.96 37.66 11.65
CA GLU A 51 -5.59 38.53 12.66
C GLU A 51 -6.69 37.80 13.45
N LYS A 52 -7.53 37.01 12.78
CA LYS A 52 -8.75 36.43 13.37
C LYS A 52 -8.56 35.06 14.01
N GLU A 53 -7.58 34.28 13.55
CA GLU A 53 -7.41 32.89 13.97
C GLU A 53 -6.14 32.71 14.81
N ASP A 54 -6.29 32.32 16.07
CA ASP A 54 -5.17 32.15 17.02
C ASP A 54 -4.06 31.23 16.48
N TRP A 55 -4.42 30.16 15.78
CA TRP A 55 -3.46 29.22 15.20
C TRP A 55 -2.67 29.85 14.05
N ALA A 56 -3.32 30.66 13.22
CA ALA A 56 -2.67 31.33 12.09
C ALA A 56 -1.69 32.38 12.59
N LYS A 57 -2.07 33.10 13.65
CA LYS A 57 -1.18 34.01 14.38
C LYS A 57 0.03 33.29 14.97
N ASP A 58 -0.17 32.17 15.65
CA ASP A 58 0.93 31.39 16.23
C ASP A 58 1.90 30.86 15.16
N VAL A 59 1.39 30.33 14.05
CA VAL A 59 2.21 29.89 12.90
C VAL A 59 3.00 31.08 12.33
N PHE A 60 2.35 32.22 12.10
CA PHE A 60 3.00 33.42 11.57
C PHE A 60 4.14 33.92 12.48
N GLU A 61 3.89 34.07 13.78
CA GLU A 61 4.89 34.56 14.73
C GLU A 61 6.09 33.62 14.86
N LYS A 62 5.85 32.30 14.86
CA LYS A 62 6.93 31.30 14.88
C LYS A 62 7.74 31.31 13.58
N LEU A 63 7.06 31.42 12.43
CA LEU A 63 7.70 31.54 11.12
C LEU A 63 8.59 32.79 11.08
N LYS A 64 8.03 33.94 11.46
CA LYS A 64 8.73 35.22 11.50
C LYS A 64 9.95 35.17 12.42
N LYS A 65 9.78 34.67 13.66
CA LYS A 65 10.90 34.54 14.61
C LYS A 65 12.02 33.67 14.07
N ARG A 66 11.71 32.55 13.40
CA ARG A 66 12.71 31.68 12.78
C ARG A 66 13.45 32.38 11.65
N THR A 67 12.73 33.07 10.77
CA THR A 67 13.33 33.77 9.64
C THR A 67 14.13 35.01 10.06
N ASP A 68 13.69 35.73 11.11
CA ASP A 68 14.36 36.90 11.66
C ASP A 68 15.79 36.59 12.12
N LEU A 69 16.04 35.39 12.65
CA LEU A 69 17.39 34.94 13.00
C LEU A 69 18.33 35.03 11.80
N TYR A 70 17.90 34.49 10.66
CA TYR A 70 18.72 34.45 9.45
C TYR A 70 18.76 35.81 8.74
N ALA A 71 17.66 36.56 8.75
CA ALA A 71 17.63 37.93 8.21
C ALA A 71 18.66 38.81 8.94
N ASN A 72 18.74 38.73 10.26
CA ASN A 72 19.72 39.47 11.05
C ASN A 72 21.17 39.05 10.74
N LEU A 73 21.42 37.75 10.53
CA LEU A 73 22.73 37.24 10.12
C LEU A 73 23.12 37.74 8.72
N THR A 74 22.17 37.78 7.79
CA THR A 74 22.36 38.32 6.44
C THR A 74 22.54 39.83 6.44
N ASP A 75 21.85 40.57 7.30
CA ASP A 75 22.05 42.02 7.45
C ASP A 75 23.49 42.34 7.93
N ALA A 76 24.04 41.50 8.82
CA ALA A 76 25.42 41.63 9.31
C ALA A 76 26.46 41.12 8.30
N GLN A 77 26.15 40.04 7.58
CA GLN A 77 27.00 39.41 6.59
C GLN A 77 26.14 39.00 5.37
N PRO A 78 26.10 39.80 4.28
CA PRO A 78 25.18 39.59 3.15
C PRO A 78 25.23 38.21 2.50
N ASP A 79 26.37 37.53 2.55
CA ASP A 79 26.57 36.20 2.00
C ASP A 79 26.41 35.05 3.01
N TRP A 80 26.00 35.34 4.27
CA TRP A 80 26.02 34.35 5.35
C TRP A 80 25.28 33.05 4.99
N LEU A 81 24.07 33.17 4.45
CA LEU A 81 23.25 32.01 4.11
C LEU A 81 23.64 31.40 2.75
N LEU A 82 23.87 32.23 1.73
CA LEU A 82 24.19 31.73 0.37
C LEU A 82 25.56 31.04 0.31
N SER A 83 26.54 31.49 1.10
CA SER A 83 27.88 30.89 1.13
C SER A 83 27.87 29.46 1.67
N ARG A 84 26.80 29.04 2.35
CA ARG A 84 26.62 27.69 2.92
C ARG A 84 25.91 26.73 1.97
N LEU A 85 25.48 27.18 0.79
CA LEU A 85 24.99 26.28 -0.25
C LEU A 85 26.10 25.31 -0.65
N ALA A 86 25.75 24.04 -0.84
CA ALA A 86 26.64 23.05 -1.41
C ALA A 86 26.72 23.27 -2.93
N MET A 87 27.77 24.01 -3.33
CA MET A 87 28.06 24.39 -4.71
C MET A 87 29.51 24.03 -5.04
N TYR A 88 29.80 23.87 -6.33
CA TYR A 88 31.15 23.87 -6.88
C TYR A 88 31.68 25.30 -7.00
N TRP A 89 32.02 25.90 -5.85
CA TRP A 89 32.43 27.30 -5.72
C TRP A 89 33.72 27.68 -6.46
N LYS A 90 34.67 26.75 -6.62
CA LYS A 90 35.97 26.96 -7.28
C LYS A 90 35.99 26.41 -8.69
N SER A 91 35.53 25.18 -8.87
CA SER A 91 35.60 24.48 -10.16
C SER A 91 34.53 24.94 -11.15
N HIS A 92 33.35 25.37 -10.66
CA HIS A 92 32.18 25.69 -11.49
C HIS A 92 31.86 24.57 -12.50
N ALA A 93 31.99 23.32 -12.08
CA ALA A 93 31.85 22.15 -12.95
C ALA A 93 30.51 22.14 -13.70
N THR A 94 30.54 22.08 -15.04
CA THR A 94 29.32 21.93 -15.86
C THR A 94 28.76 20.51 -15.81
N ASP A 95 29.61 19.51 -15.58
CA ASP A 95 29.25 18.11 -15.73
C ASP A 95 29.42 17.34 -14.42
N VAL A 96 28.52 16.37 -14.21
CA VAL A 96 28.52 15.46 -13.06
C VAL A 96 28.43 14.05 -13.59
N TYR A 97 29.27 13.16 -13.04
CA TYR A 97 29.36 11.77 -13.43
C TYR A 97 29.00 10.86 -12.26
N ILE A 98 28.25 9.81 -12.56
CA ILE A 98 27.83 8.78 -11.61
C ILE A 98 28.20 7.39 -12.13
N LYS A 99 28.25 6.40 -11.24
CA LYS A 99 28.37 4.97 -11.58
C LYS A 99 27.22 4.22 -10.93
N GLY A 100 26.15 3.99 -11.70
CA GLY A 100 24.91 3.47 -11.12
C GLY A 100 24.42 4.40 -10.01
N GLU A 101 24.20 3.87 -8.82
CA GLU A 101 23.58 4.60 -7.70
C GLU A 101 24.54 5.44 -6.85
N THR A 102 25.77 5.69 -7.31
CA THR A 102 26.82 6.36 -6.54
C THR A 102 27.49 7.47 -7.33
N PHE A 103 27.75 8.61 -6.67
CA PHE A 103 28.49 9.74 -7.24
C PHE A 103 29.94 9.34 -7.51
N ASP A 104 30.45 9.70 -8.70
CA ASP A 104 31.82 9.42 -9.09
C ASP A 104 32.69 10.68 -9.02
N HIS A 105 32.42 11.69 -9.84
CA HIS A 105 33.15 12.97 -9.83
C HIS A 105 32.37 14.07 -10.55
N ALA A 106 32.87 15.31 -10.45
CA ALA A 106 32.40 16.45 -11.24
C ALA A 106 33.54 17.01 -12.12
N GLY A 107 33.19 17.61 -13.25
CA GLY A 107 34.16 18.14 -14.21
C GLY A 107 33.49 18.94 -15.32
N GLY A 108 34.03 18.81 -16.54
CA GLY A 108 33.55 19.55 -17.70
C GLY A 108 34.22 20.92 -17.86
N GLU A 109 33.58 21.78 -18.65
CA GLU A 109 34.03 23.16 -18.82
C GLU A 109 33.76 23.98 -17.56
N LYS A 110 34.52 25.07 -17.37
CA LYS A 110 34.30 25.98 -16.25
C LYS A 110 33.11 26.90 -16.56
N ALA A 111 32.00 26.73 -15.85
CA ALA A 111 30.84 27.60 -16.03
C ALA A 111 31.12 29.06 -15.61
N PRO A 112 30.36 30.05 -16.14
CA PRO A 112 30.49 31.45 -15.76
C PRO A 112 30.19 31.74 -14.28
N ALA A 113 29.49 30.85 -13.59
CA ALA A 113 29.11 30.97 -12.19
C ALA A 113 29.23 29.60 -11.47
N PRO A 114 29.36 29.58 -10.13
CA PRO A 114 29.32 28.34 -9.35
C PRO A 114 28.09 27.49 -9.67
N THR A 115 28.29 26.19 -9.86
CA THR A 115 27.24 25.22 -10.17
C THR A 115 26.86 24.40 -8.95
N VAL A 116 25.65 23.82 -8.95
CA VAL A 116 25.15 23.08 -7.78
C VAL A 116 25.87 21.74 -7.62
N ARG A 117 26.31 21.42 -6.39
CA ARG A 117 26.90 20.12 -6.06
C ARG A 117 25.84 19.02 -6.04
N TYR A 118 26.15 17.87 -6.63
CA TYR A 118 25.22 16.75 -6.74
C TYR A 118 25.24 15.87 -5.49
N THR A 119 24.15 15.14 -5.27
CA THR A 119 23.99 14.25 -4.12
C THR A 119 24.94 13.04 -4.18
N GLY A 120 25.15 12.37 -3.05
CA GLY A 120 26.19 11.35 -2.89
C GLY A 120 25.83 9.96 -3.43
N THR A 121 24.65 9.46 -3.07
CA THR A 121 24.12 8.15 -3.53
C THR A 121 22.61 8.20 -3.68
N ARG A 122 22.02 7.18 -4.32
CA ARG A 122 20.55 7.01 -4.41
C ARG A 122 19.91 6.82 -3.03
N GLY A 123 20.53 5.99 -2.18
CA GLY A 123 20.03 5.64 -0.86
C GLY A 123 20.30 6.68 0.23
N THR A 124 19.63 6.54 1.38
CA THR A 124 19.82 7.43 2.54
C THR A 124 21.03 7.07 3.41
N PHE A 125 21.61 5.88 3.22
CA PHE A 125 22.76 5.44 3.99
C PHE A 125 23.95 6.39 3.78
N ALA A 126 24.50 6.89 4.89
CA ALA A 126 25.60 7.85 4.89
C ALA A 126 26.52 7.58 6.08
N THR A 127 27.82 7.43 5.82
CA THR A 127 28.82 7.40 6.91
C THR A 127 29.09 8.79 7.45
N HIS A 128 28.83 9.84 6.65
CA HIS A 128 29.00 11.24 7.02
C HIS A 128 27.68 12.00 6.91
N GLY A 129 27.21 12.55 8.02
CA GLY A 129 25.98 13.34 8.09
C GLY A 129 26.25 14.83 7.94
N ARG A 130 25.26 15.59 7.46
CA ARG A 130 25.40 17.05 7.36
C ARG A 130 25.63 17.68 8.74
N PRO A 131 26.48 18.73 8.86
CA PRO A 131 26.63 19.51 10.08
C PRO A 131 25.38 20.38 10.34
N ARG A 132 25.34 21.04 11.50
CA ARG A 132 24.35 22.11 11.74
C ARG A 132 24.65 23.28 10.79
N LEU A 133 23.63 24.04 10.41
CA LEU A 133 23.77 25.10 9.41
C LEU A 133 24.83 26.15 9.80
N GLU A 134 24.90 26.52 11.08
CA GLU A 134 25.92 27.45 11.58
C GLU A 134 27.37 26.93 11.43
N ASP A 135 27.54 25.60 11.48
CA ASP A 135 28.83 24.90 11.41
C ASP A 135 29.24 24.56 9.96
N VAL A 136 28.36 24.75 8.98
CA VAL A 136 28.70 24.57 7.56
C VAL A 136 29.81 25.55 7.18
N VAL A 137 30.88 25.03 6.60
CA VAL A 137 32.02 25.82 6.12
C VAL A 137 31.54 26.74 4.97
N PRO A 138 31.67 28.08 5.09
CA PRO A 138 31.33 28.98 4.00
C PRO A 138 32.21 28.73 2.76
N TYR A 139 31.59 28.69 1.59
CA TYR A 139 32.24 28.43 0.30
C TYR A 139 33.01 27.10 0.25
N ASP A 140 32.46 26.06 0.91
CA ASP A 140 33.05 24.72 1.00
C ASP A 140 33.22 24.07 -0.38
N ASP A 141 34.44 24.12 -0.92
CA ASP A 141 34.86 23.46 -2.16
C ASP A 141 36.39 23.30 -2.18
N ASP A 142 36.87 22.12 -2.52
CA ASP A 142 38.28 21.83 -2.79
C ASP A 142 38.48 21.45 -4.27
N ALA A 143 39.69 21.08 -4.66
CA ALA A 143 39.98 20.75 -6.07
C ALA A 143 39.30 19.44 -6.50
N GLU A 144 39.03 18.57 -5.54
CA GLU A 144 38.43 17.24 -5.69
C GLU A 144 36.89 17.27 -5.61
N GLY A 145 36.30 18.40 -5.20
CA GLY A 145 34.85 18.58 -5.05
C GLY A 145 34.25 17.93 -3.81
N ASN A 146 35.07 17.69 -2.76
CA ASN A 146 34.63 17.11 -1.49
C ASN A 146 33.72 18.07 -0.70
N VAL A 147 33.09 17.52 0.34
CA VAL A 147 32.29 18.26 1.33
C VAL A 147 32.79 18.00 2.74
N THR A 148 32.68 19.01 3.60
CA THR A 148 33.09 18.91 5.01
C THR A 148 31.92 18.52 5.90
N PHE A 149 31.71 17.22 6.15
CA PHE A 149 30.57 16.67 6.89
C PHE A 149 30.99 15.94 8.18
N CYS A 150 30.03 15.67 9.07
CA CYS A 150 30.26 15.01 10.36
C CYS A 150 30.36 13.49 10.20
N ASN A 151 31.49 12.90 10.59
CA ASN A 151 31.67 11.45 10.61
C ASN A 151 30.79 10.80 11.70
N ASN A 152 29.72 10.09 11.30
CA ASN A 152 28.74 9.52 12.23
C ASN A 152 29.26 8.27 12.95
N ALA A 153 30.35 7.66 12.48
CA ALA A 153 30.92 6.45 13.06
C ALA A 153 31.84 6.73 14.25
N LEU A 154 32.29 7.98 14.42
CA LEU A 154 33.24 8.37 15.47
C LEU A 154 32.57 9.11 16.63
N PRO A 155 32.99 8.86 17.90
CA PRO A 155 32.55 9.65 19.05
C PRO A 155 32.79 11.14 18.84
N GLY A 156 31.81 11.98 19.19
CA GLY A 156 31.91 13.44 19.03
C GLY A 156 31.64 13.95 17.62
N ARG A 157 31.41 13.07 16.63
CA ARG A 157 31.02 13.41 15.24
C ARG A 157 31.91 14.50 14.61
N PRO A 158 33.24 14.30 14.55
CA PRO A 158 34.16 15.29 14.00
C PRO A 158 33.82 15.63 12.54
N MET A 159 34.09 16.88 12.15
CA MET A 159 33.98 17.33 10.77
C MET A 159 35.20 16.89 9.95
N GLU A 160 34.96 16.24 8.83
CA GLU A 160 35.98 15.73 7.91
C GLU A 160 35.63 16.13 6.48
N SER A 161 36.64 16.54 5.69
CA SER A 161 36.48 16.66 4.24
C SER A 161 36.39 15.25 3.65
N VAL A 162 35.28 14.97 2.95
CA VAL A 162 34.96 13.64 2.46
C VAL A 162 34.37 13.68 1.05
N HIS A 163 34.67 12.63 0.29
CA HIS A 163 34.10 12.41 -1.03
C HIS A 163 32.55 12.35 -0.97
N PRO A 164 31.82 13.00 -1.91
CA PRO A 164 30.36 13.06 -1.87
C PRO A 164 29.66 11.70 -1.75
N SER A 165 30.23 10.64 -2.33
CA SER A 165 29.68 9.26 -2.24
C SER A 165 29.54 8.70 -0.83
N LYS A 166 30.11 9.33 0.20
CA LYS A 166 29.99 8.92 1.62
C LYS A 166 28.84 9.59 2.36
N THR A 167 28.10 10.48 1.69
CA THR A 167 27.15 11.39 2.33
C THR A 167 25.69 11.01 2.13
N GLY A 168 25.39 9.96 1.35
CA GLY A 168 24.01 9.62 1.01
C GLY A 168 23.29 10.80 0.35
N ARG A 169 22.10 11.13 0.86
CA ARG A 169 21.28 12.28 0.42
C ARG A 169 21.50 13.56 1.23
N ASN A 170 22.59 13.68 1.98
CA ASN A 170 22.79 14.83 2.89
C ASN A 170 23.12 16.15 2.17
N ILE A 171 23.73 16.12 0.98
CA ILE A 171 24.05 17.33 0.19
C ILE A 171 22.78 18.04 -0.27
N GLU A 172 21.85 17.30 -0.89
CA GLU A 172 20.55 17.84 -1.27
C GLU A 172 19.73 18.27 -0.05
N SER A 173 19.80 17.52 1.06
CA SER A 173 19.09 17.87 2.30
C SER A 173 19.57 19.21 2.89
N LEU A 174 20.88 19.48 2.86
CA LEU A 174 21.44 20.77 3.27
C LEU A 174 20.92 21.92 2.38
N ASN A 175 20.98 21.74 1.05
CA ASN A 175 20.48 22.76 0.12
C ASN A 175 18.98 23.00 0.30
N ARG A 176 18.20 21.97 0.60
CA ARG A 176 16.76 22.11 0.92
C ARG A 176 16.50 22.88 2.20
N GLU A 177 17.28 22.67 3.26
CA GLU A 177 17.15 23.47 4.49
C GLU A 177 17.38 24.96 4.22
N ILE A 178 18.46 25.28 3.51
CA ILE A 178 18.80 26.65 3.13
C ILE A 178 17.70 27.27 2.26
N MET A 179 17.19 26.50 1.29
CA MET A 179 16.13 26.96 0.40
C MET A 179 14.80 27.16 1.14
N GLY A 180 14.47 26.33 2.12
CA GLY A 180 13.29 26.49 2.97
C GLY A 180 13.32 27.79 3.78
N ILE A 181 14.49 28.17 4.30
CA ILE A 181 14.68 29.47 4.98
C ILE A 181 14.44 30.63 4.00
N ALA A 182 15.02 30.55 2.80
CA ALA A 182 14.86 31.57 1.77
C ALA A 182 13.40 31.68 1.27
N ARG A 183 12.68 30.56 1.17
CA ARG A 183 11.25 30.51 0.85
C ARG A 183 10.42 31.23 1.91
N ASP A 184 10.66 30.95 3.18
CA ASP A 184 9.93 31.59 4.28
C ASP A 184 10.18 33.10 4.29
N ALA A 185 11.40 33.54 3.95
CA ALA A 185 11.72 34.96 3.76
C ALA A 185 11.00 35.59 2.55
N ALA A 186 10.94 34.91 1.41
CA ALA A 186 10.19 35.39 0.25
C ALA A 186 8.70 35.60 0.59
N PHE A 187 8.08 34.66 1.32
CA PHE A 187 6.71 34.80 1.82
C PHE A 187 6.56 36.00 2.78
N LEU A 188 7.46 36.17 3.74
CA LEU A 188 7.42 37.31 4.67
C LEU A 188 7.62 38.64 3.94
N TYR A 189 8.49 38.71 2.93
CA TYR A 189 8.61 39.89 2.07
C TYR A 189 7.30 40.21 1.36
N TRP A 190 6.68 39.22 0.70
CA TRP A 190 5.39 39.41 0.03
C TRP A 190 4.32 39.94 1.00
N LEU A 191 4.27 39.40 2.23
CA LEU A 191 3.28 39.78 3.22
C LEU A 191 3.55 41.16 3.86
N THR A 192 4.80 41.44 4.24
CA THR A 192 5.18 42.62 5.06
C THR A 192 5.73 43.80 4.25
N GLY A 193 6.34 43.54 3.09
CA GLY A 193 7.10 44.52 2.31
C GLY A 193 8.51 44.82 2.84
N GLU A 194 8.98 44.16 3.90
CA GLU A 194 10.32 44.42 4.45
C GLU A 194 11.43 43.90 3.53
N GLU A 195 12.21 44.81 2.91
CA GLU A 195 13.23 44.48 1.90
C GLU A 195 14.35 43.55 2.41
N ARG A 196 14.59 43.49 3.73
CA ARG A 196 15.59 42.59 4.32
C ARG A 196 15.30 41.11 4.04
N TYR A 197 14.02 40.73 4.03
CA TYR A 197 13.64 39.35 3.71
C TYR A 197 13.85 39.05 2.21
N ALA A 198 13.58 40.02 1.33
CA ALA A 198 13.84 39.87 -0.10
C ALA A 198 15.34 39.73 -0.39
N LYS A 199 16.20 40.50 0.28
CA LYS A 199 17.67 40.41 0.13
C LYS A 199 18.20 39.01 0.52
N LEU A 200 17.75 38.48 1.66
CA LEU A 200 18.09 37.13 2.08
C LEU A 200 17.64 36.09 1.06
N ALA A 201 16.38 36.16 0.61
CA ALA A 201 15.83 35.20 -0.32
C ALA A 201 16.50 35.26 -1.71
N ALA A 202 16.71 36.46 -2.24
CA ALA A 202 17.26 36.69 -3.58
C ALA A 202 18.69 36.16 -3.70
N GLY A 203 19.56 36.39 -2.71
CA GLY A 203 20.94 35.92 -2.75
C GLY A 203 21.06 34.39 -2.84
N VAL A 204 20.25 33.67 -2.05
CA VAL A 204 20.19 32.20 -2.07
C VAL A 204 19.60 31.70 -3.39
N PHE A 205 18.45 32.24 -3.79
CA PHE A 205 17.73 31.81 -4.99
C PHE A 205 18.57 32.03 -6.25
N ASP A 206 19.10 33.23 -6.44
CA ASP A 206 19.90 33.60 -7.61
C ASP A 206 21.11 32.68 -7.78
N THR A 207 21.85 32.46 -6.69
CA THR A 207 23.05 31.63 -6.69
C THR A 207 22.74 30.19 -7.09
N TYR A 208 21.72 29.59 -6.47
CA TYR A 208 21.35 28.21 -6.74
C TYR A 208 20.79 28.02 -8.16
N MET A 209 19.86 28.89 -8.57
CA MET A 209 19.19 28.79 -9.88
C MET A 209 20.13 29.05 -11.04
N THR A 210 21.04 30.02 -10.90
CA THR A 210 22.11 30.26 -11.89
C THR A 210 23.02 29.02 -11.99
N GLY A 211 23.35 28.38 -10.86
CA GLY A 211 24.15 27.16 -10.86
C GLY A 211 23.48 25.96 -11.54
N ILE A 212 22.16 25.80 -11.41
CA ILE A 212 21.40 24.77 -12.15
C ILE A 212 21.31 25.10 -13.63
N TYR A 213 21.15 26.38 -13.97
CA TYR A 213 21.12 26.83 -15.36
C TYR A 213 22.41 26.48 -16.12
N TYR A 214 23.58 26.57 -15.50
CA TYR A 214 24.84 26.24 -16.17
C TYR A 214 25.27 24.78 -16.05
N ARG A 215 24.69 23.98 -15.16
CA ARG A 215 25.02 22.56 -15.03
C ARG A 215 24.22 21.68 -15.99
N ASN A 216 24.86 20.68 -16.59
CA ASN A 216 24.23 19.68 -17.43
C ASN A 216 23.54 18.58 -16.60
N VAL A 217 22.70 17.79 -17.28
CA VAL A 217 22.12 16.58 -16.68
C VAL A 217 23.25 15.59 -16.36
N PRO A 218 23.25 14.94 -15.17
CA PRO A 218 24.28 13.97 -14.81
C PRO A 218 24.42 12.82 -15.82
N ILE A 219 25.64 12.32 -15.96
CA ILE A 219 26.01 11.25 -16.89
C ILE A 219 26.33 9.97 -16.11
N ASP A 220 25.62 8.88 -16.38
CA ASP A 220 25.95 7.55 -15.86
C ASP A 220 27.04 6.90 -16.70
N LEU A 221 28.22 6.76 -16.11
CA LEU A 221 29.39 6.13 -16.73
C LEU A 221 29.20 4.64 -16.98
N ASN A 222 28.22 4.01 -16.33
CA ASN A 222 27.87 2.62 -16.64
C ASN A 222 27.00 2.48 -17.89
N HIS A 223 26.49 3.60 -18.44
CA HIS A 223 25.46 3.61 -19.48
C HIS A 223 24.24 2.74 -19.11
N GLY A 224 23.88 2.71 -17.83
CA GLY A 224 22.86 1.83 -17.26
C GLY A 224 21.49 2.49 -17.13
N HIS A 225 20.57 1.76 -16.49
CA HIS A 225 19.20 2.22 -16.26
C HIS A 225 19.15 3.54 -15.47
N GLN A 226 20.15 3.81 -14.62
CA GLN A 226 20.19 5.02 -13.81
C GLN A 226 20.19 6.30 -14.66
N GLN A 227 20.82 6.30 -15.84
CA GLN A 227 20.79 7.45 -16.76
C GLN A 227 19.36 7.89 -17.08
N THR A 228 18.42 6.94 -17.10
CA THR A 228 17.01 7.20 -17.41
C THR A 228 16.21 7.63 -16.19
N LEU A 229 16.83 7.75 -15.01
CA LEU A 229 16.19 8.15 -13.75
C LEU A 229 16.79 9.43 -13.17
N VAL A 230 17.99 9.85 -13.58
CA VAL A 230 18.73 10.98 -12.98
C VAL A 230 17.93 12.27 -12.95
N GLY A 231 17.87 12.87 -11.76
CA GLY A 231 17.47 14.25 -11.57
C GLY A 231 18.63 15.22 -11.84
N MET A 232 18.32 16.50 -11.79
CA MET A 232 19.33 17.53 -11.63
C MET A 232 19.91 17.47 -10.21
N SER A 233 19.12 17.46 -9.14
CA SER A 233 19.65 17.56 -7.77
C SER A 233 19.80 16.23 -7.03
N SER A 234 19.12 15.19 -7.52
CA SER A 234 19.01 13.86 -6.91
C SER A 234 19.23 12.74 -7.94
N PHE A 235 19.57 11.53 -7.50
CA PHE A 235 19.70 10.34 -8.38
C PHE A 235 18.41 9.96 -9.11
N GLU A 236 17.27 10.37 -8.59
CA GLU A 236 15.95 10.01 -9.12
C GLU A 236 15.12 11.28 -9.29
N VAL A 237 14.48 11.44 -10.45
CA VAL A 237 13.59 12.57 -10.76
C VAL A 237 12.40 12.71 -9.80
N ILE A 238 12.02 11.63 -9.11
CA ILE A 238 11.00 11.64 -8.05
C ILE A 238 11.46 12.30 -6.74
N HIS A 239 12.77 12.57 -6.62
CA HIS A 239 13.41 13.13 -5.45
C HIS A 239 13.89 14.58 -5.66
N GLU A 240 13.36 15.27 -6.68
CA GLU A 240 13.53 16.72 -6.88
C GLU A 240 12.74 17.54 -5.84
N ASP A 241 12.76 17.10 -4.59
CA ASP A 241 11.97 17.63 -3.49
C ASP A 241 12.29 19.11 -3.20
N ILE A 242 13.46 19.60 -3.62
CA ILE A 242 13.82 21.01 -3.52
C ILE A 242 12.87 21.93 -4.30
N LEU A 243 12.18 21.41 -5.32
CA LEU A 243 11.15 22.16 -6.04
C LEU A 243 9.95 22.53 -5.16
N TYR A 244 9.68 21.80 -4.07
CA TYR A 244 8.67 22.21 -3.07
C TYR A 244 9.06 23.50 -2.34
N ASP A 245 10.35 23.83 -2.30
CA ASP A 245 10.86 25.03 -1.64
C ASP A 245 11.09 26.16 -2.66
N ILE A 246 11.72 25.86 -3.80
CA ILE A 246 12.09 26.84 -4.84
C ILE A 246 10.88 27.45 -5.55
N VAL A 247 9.87 26.65 -5.90
CA VAL A 247 8.70 27.12 -6.65
C VAL A 247 7.93 28.20 -5.87
N PRO A 248 7.48 27.97 -4.62
CA PRO A 248 6.83 29.04 -3.85
C PRO A 248 7.78 30.20 -3.53
N LEU A 249 9.09 29.96 -3.34
CA LEU A 249 10.06 31.04 -3.14
C LEU A 249 10.05 32.00 -4.34
N TYR A 250 10.27 31.47 -5.56
CA TYR A 250 10.28 32.27 -6.78
C TYR A 250 8.97 33.03 -6.96
N ASP A 251 7.84 32.35 -6.76
CA ASP A 251 6.52 32.93 -6.96
C ASP A 251 6.24 34.12 -6.03
N PHE A 252 6.63 34.03 -4.75
CA PHE A 252 6.50 35.16 -3.82
C PHE A 252 7.54 36.26 -4.04
N LEU A 253 8.72 35.92 -4.56
CA LEU A 253 9.82 36.87 -4.79
C LEU A 253 9.82 37.51 -6.18
N TYR A 254 8.95 37.04 -7.09
CA TYR A 254 8.98 37.35 -8.52
C TYR A 254 9.13 38.85 -8.81
N ASP A 255 8.27 39.70 -8.23
CA ASP A 255 8.28 41.13 -8.52
C ASP A 255 9.61 41.81 -8.12
N TYR A 256 10.23 41.33 -7.03
CA TYR A 256 11.55 41.81 -6.61
C TYR A 256 12.63 41.39 -7.61
N LEU A 257 12.63 40.13 -8.05
CA LEU A 257 13.56 39.62 -9.06
C LEU A 257 13.37 40.31 -10.40
N ASN A 258 12.14 40.46 -10.87
CA ASN A 258 11.81 41.11 -12.13
C ASN A 258 12.12 42.63 -12.12
N THR A 259 12.35 43.23 -10.95
CA THR A 259 12.77 44.64 -10.85
C THR A 259 14.29 44.78 -10.68
N ARG A 260 14.93 43.87 -9.93
CA ARG A 260 16.34 44.01 -9.51
C ARG A 260 17.31 43.05 -10.22
N HIS A 261 16.81 42.00 -10.87
CA HIS A 261 17.55 40.94 -11.55
C HIS A 261 16.96 40.66 -12.94
N THR A 262 16.53 41.71 -13.66
CA THR A 262 15.90 41.60 -14.99
C THR A 262 16.74 40.82 -16.00
N ASP A 263 18.07 40.95 -15.92
CA ASP A 263 19.04 40.26 -16.77
C ASP A 263 19.11 38.75 -16.53
N LYS A 264 18.52 38.26 -15.44
CA LYS A 264 18.55 36.85 -15.05
C LYS A 264 17.19 36.14 -15.12
N MET A 265 16.12 36.84 -15.47
CA MET A 265 14.79 36.23 -15.56
C MET A 265 14.75 35.05 -16.55
N ASP A 266 15.47 35.16 -17.67
CA ASP A 266 15.62 34.07 -18.65
C ASP A 266 16.47 32.90 -18.11
N ILE A 267 17.46 33.18 -17.26
CA ILE A 267 18.28 32.14 -16.59
C ILE A 267 17.39 31.34 -15.62
N TYR A 268 16.57 32.03 -14.82
CA TYR A 268 15.67 31.37 -13.86
C TYR A 268 14.62 30.52 -14.58
N ALA A 269 13.98 31.07 -15.61
CA ALA A 269 13.04 30.31 -16.44
C ALA A 269 13.74 29.11 -17.11
N GLY A 270 14.94 29.30 -17.66
CA GLY A 270 15.72 28.24 -18.29
C GLY A 270 16.08 27.10 -17.32
N ALA A 271 16.44 27.41 -16.06
CA ALA A 271 16.72 26.40 -15.05
C ALA A 271 15.46 25.57 -14.71
N PHE A 272 14.31 26.23 -14.51
CA PHE A 272 13.04 25.52 -14.29
C PHE A 272 12.65 24.64 -15.47
N LYS A 273 12.76 25.16 -16.70
CA LYS A 273 12.48 24.38 -17.92
C LYS A 273 13.41 23.19 -18.07
N LYS A 274 14.70 23.35 -17.73
CA LYS A 274 15.66 22.24 -17.72
C LYS A 274 15.24 21.14 -16.76
N TRP A 275 14.81 21.47 -15.54
CA TRP A 275 14.25 20.49 -14.62
C TRP A 275 13.03 19.79 -15.21
N ALA A 276 12.05 20.56 -15.69
CA ALA A 276 10.82 19.98 -16.22
C ALA A 276 11.08 19.08 -17.44
N ASP A 277 11.95 19.50 -18.36
CA ASP A 277 12.34 18.72 -19.53
C ASP A 277 13.13 17.46 -19.12
N ASN A 278 14.02 17.53 -18.12
CA ASN A 278 14.73 16.37 -17.58
C ASN A 278 13.76 15.37 -16.94
N ILE A 279 12.81 15.86 -16.13
CA ILE A 279 11.77 15.03 -15.50
C ILE A 279 10.87 14.38 -16.55
N ILE A 280 10.52 15.08 -17.64
CA ILE A 280 9.73 14.51 -18.74
C ILE A 280 10.52 13.45 -19.53
N ALA A 281 11.82 13.65 -19.68
CA ALA A 281 12.71 12.78 -20.44
C ALA A 281 13.16 11.53 -19.66
N ASN A 282 13.12 11.58 -18.33
CA ASN A 282 13.54 10.52 -17.41
C ASN A 282 12.38 10.02 -16.54
N GLY A 283 12.62 8.98 -15.74
CA GLY A 283 11.72 8.37 -14.77
C GLY A 283 10.91 7.17 -15.28
N VAL A 284 9.78 6.91 -14.62
CA VAL A 284 8.97 5.70 -14.83
C VAL A 284 7.50 6.10 -15.03
N PRO A 285 6.88 5.71 -16.17
CA PRO A 285 5.58 6.26 -16.57
C PRO A 285 4.36 5.54 -15.99
N HIS A 286 4.54 4.31 -15.50
CA HIS A 286 3.44 3.35 -15.28
C HIS A 286 3.28 2.93 -13.81
N ASN A 287 3.76 3.74 -12.87
CA ASN A 287 3.63 3.53 -11.42
C ASN A 287 3.57 4.88 -10.68
N ASN A 288 3.61 4.84 -9.35
CA ASN A 288 3.67 6.00 -8.46
C ASN A 288 4.67 7.10 -8.89
N TRP A 289 5.79 6.75 -9.51
CA TRP A 289 6.76 7.73 -10.01
C TRP A 289 6.13 8.73 -10.95
N ASN A 290 5.27 8.30 -11.88
CA ASN A 290 4.69 9.16 -12.90
C ASN A 290 3.90 10.31 -12.28
N LEU A 291 3.24 10.06 -11.15
CA LEU A 291 2.44 11.06 -10.46
C LEU A 291 3.31 12.04 -9.66
N MET A 292 4.37 11.55 -9.02
CA MET A 292 5.36 12.39 -8.34
C MET A 292 6.08 13.32 -9.34
N GLN A 293 6.48 12.79 -10.50
CA GLN A 293 7.07 13.54 -11.60
C GLN A 293 6.10 14.59 -12.17
N ALA A 294 4.85 14.17 -12.45
CA ALA A 294 3.80 15.05 -12.91
C ALA A 294 3.60 16.25 -11.97
N ARG A 295 3.67 16.04 -10.66
CA ARG A 295 3.57 17.11 -9.67
C ARG A 295 4.68 18.15 -9.83
N TYR A 296 5.93 17.73 -10.00
CA TYR A 296 7.05 18.66 -10.19
C TYR A 296 6.91 19.46 -11.49
N VAL A 297 6.56 18.80 -12.60
CA VAL A 297 6.31 19.46 -13.89
C VAL A 297 5.15 20.44 -13.78
N MET A 298 4.08 20.06 -13.09
CA MET A 298 2.92 20.93 -12.84
C MET A 298 3.31 22.15 -12.01
N ASN A 299 4.04 21.96 -10.90
CA ASN A 299 4.50 23.05 -10.04
C ASN A 299 5.33 24.08 -10.82
N ILE A 300 6.25 23.62 -11.67
CA ILE A 300 7.04 24.48 -12.56
C ILE A 300 6.12 25.19 -13.57
N GLY A 301 5.21 24.45 -14.22
CA GLY A 301 4.26 25.02 -15.19
C GLY A 301 3.43 26.15 -14.59
N MET A 302 3.01 26.05 -13.32
CA MET A 302 2.20 27.09 -12.65
C MET A 302 2.90 28.45 -12.52
N ILE A 303 4.23 28.46 -12.37
CA ILE A 303 5.01 29.69 -12.11
C ILE A 303 5.72 30.27 -13.35
N LEU A 304 5.80 29.54 -14.46
CA LEU A 304 6.37 30.07 -15.70
C LEU A 304 5.42 31.08 -16.36
N GLU A 305 5.94 31.98 -17.20
CA GLU A 305 5.12 32.86 -18.03
C GLU A 305 4.41 32.10 -19.17
N ASN A 306 3.53 32.78 -19.90
CA ASN A 306 2.83 32.23 -21.06
C ASN A 306 3.83 31.78 -22.16
N ASN A 307 3.48 30.75 -22.95
CA ASN A 307 4.30 30.22 -24.04
C ASN A 307 4.88 31.30 -24.96
N LYS A 308 4.07 32.32 -25.29
CA LYS A 308 4.47 33.44 -26.16
C LYS A 308 5.61 34.32 -25.62
N GLN A 309 5.90 34.24 -24.32
CA GLN A 309 6.98 35.00 -23.68
C GLN A 309 8.34 34.31 -23.84
N TYR A 310 8.37 33.09 -24.39
CA TYR A 310 9.59 32.32 -24.53
C TYR A 310 9.81 31.89 -25.98
N ALA A 311 11.06 31.98 -26.45
CA ALA A 311 11.42 31.66 -27.84
C ALA A 311 11.20 30.18 -28.21
N ASP A 312 11.30 29.28 -27.23
CA ASP A 312 11.04 27.84 -27.38
C ASP A 312 9.54 27.48 -27.40
N GLY A 313 8.66 28.45 -27.13
CA GLY A 313 7.22 28.23 -26.97
C GLY A 313 6.84 27.37 -25.77
N LYS A 314 7.78 27.10 -24.85
CA LYS A 314 7.58 26.26 -23.66
C LYS A 314 7.40 27.14 -22.42
N GLY A 315 6.20 27.67 -22.23
CA GLY A 315 5.77 28.34 -21.02
C GLY A 315 4.81 27.48 -20.19
N ARG A 316 4.02 28.12 -19.33
CA ARG A 316 3.03 27.45 -18.48
C ARG A 316 2.09 26.51 -19.25
N GLU A 317 1.58 26.94 -20.40
CA GLU A 317 0.57 26.17 -21.12
C GLU A 317 1.18 24.88 -21.66
N TYR A 318 2.45 24.89 -22.07
CA TYR A 318 3.15 23.70 -22.51
C TYR A 318 3.26 22.63 -21.41
N TYR A 319 3.77 22.99 -20.23
CA TYR A 319 4.04 22.01 -19.17
C TYR A 319 2.76 21.53 -18.47
N ILE A 320 1.77 22.40 -18.29
CA ILE A 320 0.45 22.01 -17.75
C ILE A 320 -0.26 21.08 -18.74
N ASP A 321 -0.28 21.40 -20.03
CA ASP A 321 -0.85 20.52 -21.06
C ASP A 321 -0.10 19.19 -21.14
N TYR A 322 1.22 19.18 -20.87
CA TYR A 322 1.99 17.95 -20.85
C TYR A 322 1.50 16.98 -19.79
N VAL A 323 1.37 17.44 -18.55
CA VAL A 323 0.88 16.64 -17.42
C VAL A 323 -0.55 16.15 -17.64
N LEU A 324 -1.39 16.96 -18.27
CA LEU A 324 -2.80 16.66 -18.42
C LEU A 324 -3.14 15.81 -19.64
N ASN A 325 -2.47 16.07 -20.76
CA ASN A 325 -2.96 15.64 -22.07
C ASN A 325 -1.87 14.99 -22.93
N ARG A 326 -0.60 15.01 -22.53
CA ARG A 326 0.48 14.40 -23.32
C ARG A 326 1.09 13.21 -22.61
N SER A 327 1.60 12.28 -23.39
CA SER A 327 2.29 11.11 -22.89
C SER A 327 3.57 10.87 -23.69
N SER A 328 4.66 10.60 -23.00
CA SER A 328 5.91 10.06 -23.55
C SER A 328 6.15 8.64 -23.05
N ILE A 329 7.31 8.09 -23.41
CA ILE A 329 7.78 6.81 -22.86
C ILE A 329 8.16 6.90 -21.38
N ARG A 330 8.30 8.10 -20.80
CA ARG A 330 8.75 8.30 -19.41
C ARG A 330 7.78 9.09 -18.53
N GLN A 331 6.90 9.90 -19.13
CA GLN A 331 5.87 10.66 -18.44
C GLN A 331 4.53 10.51 -19.17
N TRP A 332 3.59 9.78 -18.58
CA TRP A 332 2.20 9.71 -19.01
C TRP A 332 1.37 10.85 -18.44
N SER A 333 0.31 11.19 -19.15
CA SER A 333 -0.70 12.11 -18.65
C SER A 333 -1.42 11.52 -17.44
N LEU A 334 -1.99 12.38 -16.59
CA LEU A 334 -2.78 11.94 -15.43
C LEU A 334 -3.92 11.01 -15.83
N THR A 335 -4.64 11.31 -16.92
CA THR A 335 -5.73 10.46 -17.41
C THR A 335 -5.24 9.08 -17.82
N LYS A 336 -4.18 9.01 -18.64
CA LYS A 336 -3.60 7.73 -19.08
C LYS A 336 -3.08 6.90 -17.91
N LEU A 337 -2.44 7.55 -16.93
CA LEU A 337 -1.95 6.87 -15.73
C LEU A 337 -3.11 6.28 -14.92
N ALA A 338 -4.19 7.05 -14.72
CA ALA A 338 -5.35 6.57 -13.97
C ALA A 338 -6.07 5.43 -14.69
N ASP A 339 -6.24 5.51 -16.01
CA ASP A 339 -6.86 4.47 -16.83
C ASP A 339 -6.04 3.18 -16.83
N TYR A 340 -4.70 3.28 -16.77
CA TYR A 340 -3.82 2.13 -16.65
C TYR A 340 -3.85 1.50 -15.26
N GLY A 341 -3.74 2.33 -14.22
CA GLY A 341 -3.44 1.83 -12.88
C GLY A 341 -4.65 1.59 -11.98
N PHE A 342 -5.77 2.29 -12.15
CA PHE A 342 -6.98 1.99 -11.37
C PHE A 342 -7.87 1.00 -12.10
N ASP A 343 -8.26 -0.08 -11.43
CA ASP A 343 -9.29 -0.97 -11.97
C ASP A 343 -10.65 -0.23 -11.99
N PRO A 344 -11.32 -0.14 -13.15
CA PRO A 344 -12.55 0.63 -13.27
C PRO A 344 -13.73 0.02 -12.52
N LYS A 345 -13.68 -1.28 -12.19
CA LYS A 345 -14.74 -1.98 -11.43
C LYS A 345 -14.54 -1.88 -9.93
N THR A 346 -13.31 -1.95 -9.44
CA THR A 346 -13.01 -2.01 -7.99
C THR A 346 -12.46 -0.70 -7.44
N GLY A 347 -11.88 0.16 -8.28
CA GLY A 347 -11.21 1.40 -7.86
C GLY A 347 -9.83 1.17 -7.22
N ILE A 348 -9.32 -0.07 -7.25
CA ILE A 348 -8.02 -0.42 -6.66
C ILE A 348 -6.88 -0.07 -7.61
N TRP A 349 -5.83 0.56 -7.07
CA TRP A 349 -4.61 0.89 -7.80
C TRP A 349 -3.73 -0.35 -8.03
N ALA A 350 -3.01 -0.43 -9.15
CA ALA A 350 -2.19 -1.55 -9.60
C ALA A 350 -0.82 -1.68 -8.86
N GLU A 351 -0.75 -1.25 -7.60
CA GLU A 351 0.38 -1.49 -6.68
C GLU A 351 -0.15 -2.00 -5.34
N CYS A 352 0.75 -2.51 -4.51
CA CYS A 352 0.43 -2.97 -3.16
C CYS A 352 -0.22 -1.86 -2.27
N PRO A 353 -0.89 -2.22 -1.16
CA PRO A 353 -1.73 -1.29 -0.39
C PRO A 353 -0.98 -0.06 0.10
N GLY A 354 0.28 -0.19 0.50
CA GLY A 354 1.12 0.94 0.92
C GLY A 354 1.23 2.00 -0.16
N TYR A 355 1.60 1.60 -1.39
CA TYR A 355 1.77 2.51 -2.52
C TYR A 355 0.44 2.98 -3.13
N SER A 356 -0.60 2.14 -3.12
CA SER A 356 -1.96 2.51 -3.50
C SER A 356 -2.45 3.74 -2.72
N ASN A 357 -2.20 3.77 -1.39
CA ASN A 357 -2.53 4.93 -0.56
C ASN A 357 -1.71 6.19 -0.91
N VAL A 358 -0.43 6.05 -1.28
CA VAL A 358 0.42 7.16 -1.71
C VAL A 358 -0.10 7.76 -3.02
N VAL A 359 -0.37 6.93 -4.02
CA VAL A 359 -0.87 7.37 -5.33
C VAL A 359 -2.23 8.05 -5.21
N LEU A 360 -3.15 7.49 -4.43
CA LEU A 360 -4.45 8.09 -4.22
C LEU A 360 -4.36 9.43 -3.49
N ASN A 361 -3.50 9.52 -2.47
CA ASN A 361 -3.20 10.78 -1.81
C ASN A 361 -2.69 11.82 -2.82
N ASP A 362 -1.79 11.43 -3.71
CA ASP A 362 -1.21 12.36 -4.67
C ASP A 362 -2.21 12.83 -5.74
N TYR A 363 -3.07 11.95 -6.24
CA TYR A 363 -4.14 12.32 -7.18
C TYR A 363 -5.14 13.29 -6.55
N THR A 364 -5.60 12.99 -5.33
CA THR A 364 -6.54 13.86 -4.63
C THR A 364 -5.90 15.20 -4.25
N SER A 365 -4.59 15.24 -4.03
CA SER A 365 -3.84 16.50 -3.88
C SER A 365 -3.88 17.32 -5.17
N SER A 366 -3.71 16.70 -6.33
CA SER A 366 -3.85 17.38 -7.63
C SER A 366 -5.25 17.97 -7.79
N ALA A 367 -6.31 17.27 -7.40
CA ALA A 367 -7.66 17.82 -7.46
C ALA A 367 -7.80 19.14 -6.66
N THR A 368 -7.17 19.24 -5.48
CA THR A 368 -7.16 20.47 -4.67
C THR A 368 -6.43 21.61 -5.39
N LEU A 369 -5.27 21.32 -6.00
CA LEU A 369 -4.52 22.30 -6.78
C LEU A 369 -5.32 22.82 -7.98
N PHE A 370 -6.06 21.94 -8.65
CA PHE A 370 -6.89 22.27 -9.82
C PHE A 370 -8.10 23.13 -9.46
N ASP A 371 -8.81 22.77 -8.39
CA ASP A 371 -9.93 23.55 -7.86
C ASP A 371 -9.48 24.98 -7.53
N ARG A 372 -8.37 25.13 -6.77
CA ARG A 372 -7.85 26.44 -6.36
C ARG A 372 -7.33 27.27 -7.53
N ASN A 373 -6.40 26.70 -8.32
CA ASN A 373 -5.60 27.52 -9.24
C ASN A 373 -6.23 27.63 -10.63
N LEU A 374 -6.97 26.60 -11.05
CA LEU A 374 -7.53 26.51 -12.39
C LEU A 374 -9.06 26.62 -12.39
N ASN A 375 -9.70 26.58 -11.21
CA ASN A 375 -11.14 26.47 -11.06
C ASN A 375 -11.71 25.32 -11.90
N TYR A 376 -11.03 24.17 -11.84
CA TYR A 376 -11.33 22.99 -12.64
C TYR A 376 -11.56 21.77 -11.75
N ASP A 377 -12.75 21.19 -11.85
CA ASP A 377 -13.14 20.01 -11.09
C ASP A 377 -12.53 18.73 -11.67
N LEU A 378 -11.30 18.41 -11.25
CA LEU A 378 -10.57 17.22 -11.71
C LEU A 378 -11.29 15.92 -11.33
N VAL A 379 -11.99 15.88 -10.20
CA VAL A 379 -12.73 14.69 -9.74
C VAL A 379 -13.89 14.39 -10.68
N LYS A 380 -14.55 15.42 -11.23
CA LYS A 380 -15.58 15.24 -12.26
C LYS A 380 -14.99 14.77 -13.59
N ALA A 381 -13.80 15.26 -13.95
CA ALA A 381 -13.11 14.83 -15.17
C ALA A 381 -12.58 13.38 -15.07
N MET A 382 -12.22 12.95 -13.86
CA MET A 382 -11.69 11.62 -13.56
C MET A 382 -12.51 10.94 -12.45
N PRO A 383 -13.73 10.43 -12.75
CA PRO A 383 -14.63 9.86 -11.73
C PRO A 383 -14.04 8.69 -10.95
N VAL A 384 -13.04 8.00 -11.52
CA VAL A 384 -12.31 6.92 -10.85
C VAL A 384 -11.66 7.37 -9.54
N LEU A 385 -11.31 8.65 -9.38
CA LEU A 385 -10.72 9.17 -8.15
C LEU A 385 -11.68 9.06 -6.96
N SER A 386 -12.95 9.45 -7.14
CA SER A 386 -13.96 9.30 -6.08
C SER A 386 -14.21 7.83 -5.77
N LYS A 387 -14.21 6.96 -6.80
CA LYS A 387 -14.38 5.51 -6.62
C LYS A 387 -13.21 4.89 -5.84
N ALA A 388 -11.97 5.29 -6.14
CA ALA A 388 -10.79 4.82 -5.44
C ALA A 388 -10.79 5.19 -3.96
N VAL A 389 -11.22 6.42 -3.61
CA VAL A 389 -11.41 6.82 -2.20
C VAL A 389 -12.47 5.97 -1.50
N VAL A 390 -13.60 5.69 -2.16
CA VAL A 390 -14.65 4.80 -1.62
C VAL A 390 -14.14 3.37 -1.42
N ALA A 391 -13.26 2.89 -2.30
CA ALA A 391 -12.72 1.53 -2.25
C ALA A 391 -11.60 1.34 -1.23
N THR A 392 -10.90 2.41 -0.81
CA THR A 392 -9.71 2.28 0.06
C THR A 392 -9.96 1.53 1.38
N PRO A 393 -11.11 1.70 2.07
CA PRO A 393 -11.40 0.92 3.28
C PRO A 393 -11.51 -0.58 3.07
N GLN A 394 -11.63 -1.07 1.82
CA GLN A 394 -11.61 -2.50 1.54
C GLN A 394 -10.29 -3.16 1.93
N TYR A 395 -9.20 -2.42 2.10
CA TYR A 395 -7.94 -2.95 2.64
C TYR A 395 -7.98 -3.22 4.14
N LEU A 396 -9.02 -2.79 4.87
CA LEU A 396 -8.96 -2.78 6.32
C LEU A 396 -9.23 -4.14 6.95
N PHE A 397 -8.35 -4.51 7.88
CA PHE A 397 -8.64 -5.45 8.95
C PHE A 397 -9.62 -4.85 9.97
N PRO A 398 -10.29 -5.67 10.81
CA PRO A 398 -11.21 -5.18 11.84
C PRO A 398 -10.59 -4.20 12.87
N ASN A 399 -9.27 -4.20 13.06
CA ASN A 399 -8.56 -3.17 13.84
C ASN A 399 -8.32 -1.85 13.09
N ARG A 400 -8.86 -1.71 11.88
CA ARG A 400 -8.78 -0.52 11.01
C ARG A 400 -7.38 -0.25 10.43
N MET A 401 -6.51 -1.25 10.42
CA MET A 401 -5.23 -1.18 9.71
C MET A 401 -5.34 -1.83 8.32
N ILE A 402 -4.58 -1.32 7.35
CA ILE A 402 -4.54 -1.88 5.99
C ILE A 402 -3.82 -3.24 5.95
N CYS A 403 -4.15 -4.10 4.98
CA CYS A 403 -3.40 -5.32 4.67
C CYS A 403 -1.92 -5.04 4.37
N GLY A 404 -1.05 -6.04 4.61
CA GLY A 404 0.41 -5.87 4.58
C GLY A 404 1.15 -6.45 3.38
N PHE A 405 0.45 -6.96 2.36
CA PHE A 405 1.12 -7.60 1.22
C PHE A 405 1.99 -6.64 0.39
N GLY A 406 3.02 -7.20 -0.27
CA GLY A 406 3.99 -6.47 -1.07
C GLY A 406 4.84 -5.50 -0.25
N ASP A 407 5.31 -4.42 -0.87
CA ASP A 407 6.15 -3.40 -0.21
C ASP A 407 5.34 -2.49 0.76
N THR A 408 4.66 -3.07 1.75
CA THR A 408 3.74 -2.37 2.65
C THR A 408 4.20 -2.40 4.11
N HIS A 409 4.11 -1.26 4.77
CA HIS A 409 4.09 -1.15 6.24
C HIS A 409 2.67 -0.85 6.71
N PRO A 410 1.91 -1.83 7.23
CA PRO A 410 0.56 -1.62 7.72
C PRO A 410 0.44 -0.53 8.80
N GLY A 411 -0.55 0.33 8.61
CA GLY A 411 -0.97 1.34 9.58
C GLY A 411 -2.45 1.69 9.41
N TYR A 412 -2.91 2.64 10.20
CA TYR A 412 -4.27 3.17 10.07
C TYR A 412 -4.48 3.84 8.70
N LEU A 413 -5.73 3.80 8.22
CA LEU A 413 -6.12 4.42 6.96
C LEU A 413 -5.71 5.91 6.91
N ASN A 414 -5.00 6.31 5.86
CA ASN A 414 -4.75 7.72 5.59
C ASN A 414 -6.06 8.41 5.19
N THR A 415 -6.52 9.37 5.99
CA THR A 415 -7.80 10.08 5.77
C THR A 415 -7.65 11.38 4.97
N ASN A 416 -6.44 11.72 4.50
CA ASN A 416 -6.22 12.90 3.65
C ASN A 416 -7.01 12.85 2.34
N PRO A 417 -7.07 11.72 1.59
CA PRO A 417 -7.89 11.63 0.38
C PRO A 417 -9.36 11.94 0.63
N ILE A 418 -9.92 11.44 1.75
CA ILE A 418 -11.31 11.69 2.16
C ILE A 418 -11.51 13.19 2.42
N SER A 419 -10.61 13.80 3.19
CA SER A 419 -10.65 15.23 3.50
C SER A 419 -10.58 16.10 2.23
N ARG A 420 -9.81 15.69 1.22
CA ARG A 420 -9.72 16.37 -0.07
C ARG A 420 -10.96 16.20 -0.94
N MET A 421 -11.66 15.06 -0.86
CA MET A 421 -12.98 14.91 -1.50
C MET A 421 -14.02 15.83 -0.88
N ILE A 422 -13.97 16.05 0.44
CA ILE A 422 -14.84 17.03 1.11
C ILE A 422 -14.55 18.44 0.59
N ARG A 423 -13.26 18.85 0.50
CA ARG A 423 -12.89 20.16 -0.06
C ARG A 423 -13.35 20.33 -1.50
N ASN A 424 -13.13 19.33 -2.35
CA ASN A 424 -13.59 19.36 -3.74
C ASN A 424 -15.12 19.50 -3.80
N ALA A 425 -15.85 18.79 -2.95
CA ALA A 425 -17.30 18.88 -2.87
C ALA A 425 -17.77 20.27 -2.42
N GLN A 426 -17.14 20.85 -1.40
CA GLN A 426 -17.43 22.20 -0.91
C GLN A 426 -17.15 23.26 -1.99
N HIS A 427 -15.98 23.20 -2.64
CA HIS A 427 -15.58 24.14 -3.71
C HIS A 427 -16.53 24.12 -4.90
N ASN A 428 -16.98 22.92 -5.29
CA ASN A 428 -17.82 22.71 -6.47
C ASN A 428 -19.33 22.57 -6.15
N GLY A 429 -19.75 22.78 -4.90
CA GLY A 429 -21.16 22.74 -4.49
C GLY A 429 -21.84 21.35 -4.51
N LYS A 430 -21.08 20.27 -4.33
CA LYS A 430 -21.56 18.86 -4.41
C LYS A 430 -22.02 18.33 -3.05
N LYS A 431 -23.22 18.74 -2.60
CA LYS A 431 -23.73 18.45 -1.25
C LYS A 431 -23.78 16.96 -0.87
N GLU A 432 -24.28 16.09 -1.74
CA GLU A 432 -24.35 14.64 -1.46
C GLU A 432 -22.96 14.02 -1.26
N GLN A 433 -21.96 14.50 -2.03
CA GLN A 433 -20.58 14.06 -1.91
C GLN A 433 -19.96 14.54 -0.59
N GLU A 434 -20.23 15.79 -0.20
CA GLU A 434 -19.81 16.33 1.10
C GLU A 434 -20.41 15.52 2.26
N GLU A 435 -21.71 15.20 2.18
CA GLU A 435 -22.41 14.39 3.18
C GLU A 435 -21.77 13.00 3.35
N TYR A 436 -21.58 12.30 2.25
CA TYR A 436 -20.98 10.96 2.24
C TYR A 436 -19.55 10.95 2.80
N PHE A 437 -18.66 11.81 2.28
CA PHE A 437 -17.26 11.80 2.70
C PHE A 437 -17.06 12.40 4.10
N THR A 438 -17.93 13.30 4.57
CA THR A 438 -17.90 13.77 5.96
C THR A 438 -18.26 12.65 6.94
N ALA A 439 -19.32 11.87 6.64
CA ALA A 439 -19.67 10.71 7.45
C ALA A 439 -18.53 9.68 7.47
N MET A 440 -17.89 9.46 6.32
CA MET A 440 -16.74 8.55 6.18
C MET A 440 -15.51 9.06 6.96
N LEU A 441 -15.19 10.36 6.87
CA LEU A 441 -14.07 10.95 7.61
C LEU A 441 -14.29 10.80 9.12
N LYS A 442 -15.48 11.11 9.62
CA LYS A 442 -15.82 10.95 11.04
C LYS A 442 -15.79 9.48 11.50
N CYS A 443 -15.98 8.52 10.60
CA CYS A 443 -15.81 7.09 10.90
C CYS A 443 -14.33 6.72 11.13
N PHE A 444 -13.44 7.16 10.24
CA PHE A 444 -12.02 6.76 10.25
C PHE A 444 -11.09 7.72 11.01
N HIS A 445 -11.55 8.93 11.29
CA HIS A 445 -10.89 9.93 12.12
C HIS A 445 -11.91 10.49 13.13
N PRO A 446 -12.17 9.78 14.25
CA PRO A 446 -13.27 10.10 15.16
C PRO A 446 -13.19 11.49 15.80
N ASP A 447 -12.01 12.10 15.86
CA ASP A 447 -11.78 13.45 16.39
C ASP A 447 -11.95 14.57 15.34
N ALA A 448 -12.23 14.19 14.09
CA ALA A 448 -12.50 15.14 13.00
C ALA A 448 -13.68 16.05 13.36
N GLY A 449 -13.40 17.36 13.44
CA GLY A 449 -14.39 18.39 13.75
C GLY A 449 -14.81 18.51 15.23
N LYS A 450 -14.23 17.73 16.16
CA LYS A 450 -14.67 17.71 17.59
C LYS A 450 -13.88 18.63 18.53
N THR A 451 -12.64 19.00 18.22
CA THR A 451 -11.81 19.78 19.14
C THR A 451 -11.34 21.10 18.52
N LYS A 452 -11.27 22.15 19.35
CA LYS A 452 -10.40 23.31 19.08
C LYS A 452 -8.92 22.90 19.05
N ASP A 453 -8.56 21.75 19.60
CA ASP A 453 -7.19 21.21 19.64
C ASP A 453 -6.65 20.79 18.26
N ASN A 454 -7.51 20.47 17.28
CA ASN A 454 -7.08 20.30 15.87
C ASN A 454 -6.42 21.57 15.28
N LYS A 455 -6.62 22.73 15.90
CA LYS A 455 -5.96 23.99 15.54
C LYS A 455 -4.64 24.24 16.31
N LYS A 456 -4.31 23.45 17.35
CA LYS A 456 -3.06 23.62 18.13
C LYS A 456 -1.84 22.90 17.54
N SER A 457 -2.06 21.95 16.62
CA SER A 457 -1.00 21.16 15.98
C SER A 457 -0.76 21.53 14.51
N VAL A 458 -1.17 22.73 14.09
CA VAL A 458 -0.94 23.20 12.71
C VAL A 458 0.57 23.34 12.48
N PRO A 459 1.15 22.74 11.43
CA PRO A 459 2.57 22.86 11.14
C PRO A 459 3.02 24.32 11.02
N VAL A 460 4.23 24.63 11.48
CA VAL A 460 4.84 25.95 11.25
C VAL A 460 5.38 26.00 9.81
N SER A 461 4.47 26.15 8.85
CA SER A 461 4.71 26.11 7.41
C SER A 461 3.88 27.16 6.68
N ILE A 462 4.40 27.70 5.58
CA ILE A 462 3.65 28.61 4.71
C ILE A 462 2.40 27.95 4.10
N SER A 463 2.44 26.62 3.87
CA SER A 463 1.31 25.85 3.31
C SER A 463 0.07 25.88 4.19
N SER A 464 0.24 26.09 5.50
CA SER A 464 -0.83 26.13 6.50
C SER A 464 -1.79 27.31 6.32
N PHE A 465 -1.36 28.39 5.67
CA PHE A 465 -2.24 29.51 5.30
C PHE A 465 -3.09 29.23 4.04
N PHE A 466 -2.77 28.17 3.30
CA PHE A 466 -3.35 27.88 1.98
C PHE A 466 -3.90 26.45 1.89
N ASP A 467 -3.13 25.51 1.32
CA ASP A 467 -3.55 24.13 1.03
C ASP A 467 -3.91 23.30 2.28
N GLU A 468 -3.35 23.66 3.43
CA GLU A 468 -3.48 22.92 4.69
C GLU A 468 -4.32 23.67 5.74
N LYS A 469 -5.07 24.72 5.34
CA LYS A 469 -6.01 25.39 6.25
C LYS A 469 -6.95 24.35 6.88
N PRO A 470 -7.21 24.37 8.20
CA PRO A 470 -8.10 23.40 8.84
C PRO A 470 -9.44 23.22 8.11
N LEU A 471 -9.85 21.96 7.88
CA LEU A 471 -11.08 21.62 7.18
C LEU A 471 -12.30 21.94 8.07
N GLU A 472 -13.24 22.72 7.55
CA GLU A 472 -14.51 23.01 8.21
C GLU A 472 -15.53 21.93 7.84
N LEU A 473 -16.01 21.19 8.84
CA LEU A 473 -16.97 20.11 8.66
C LEU A 473 -18.36 20.55 9.11
N ASN A 474 -19.39 20.14 8.39
CA ASN A 474 -20.77 20.32 8.85
C ASN A 474 -20.99 19.49 10.15
N PRO A 475 -21.34 20.15 11.27
CA PRO A 475 -21.48 19.47 12.56
C PRO A 475 -22.68 18.51 12.60
N ASN A 476 -23.68 18.71 11.74
CA ASN A 476 -24.92 17.94 11.73
C ASN A 476 -24.79 16.56 11.04
N ILE A 477 -23.68 16.30 10.34
CA ILE A 477 -23.45 15.00 9.70
C ILE A 477 -22.88 14.03 10.75
N GLU A 478 -23.57 12.93 11.02
CA GLU A 478 -23.07 11.91 11.95
C GLU A 478 -21.93 11.07 11.34
N ALA A 479 -21.17 10.40 12.20
CA ALA A 479 -20.18 9.43 11.74
C ALA A 479 -20.87 8.23 11.07
N GLY A 480 -20.36 7.81 9.92
CA GLY A 480 -20.79 6.55 9.30
C GLY A 480 -20.38 5.34 10.15
N LYS A 481 -21.01 4.20 9.88
CA LYS A 481 -20.61 2.91 10.47
C LYS A 481 -19.58 2.25 9.57
N ILE A 482 -18.57 1.59 10.15
CA ILE A 482 -17.47 0.99 9.36
C ILE A 482 -17.97 -0.05 8.34
N GLU A 483 -19.02 -0.79 8.71
CA GLU A 483 -19.66 -1.80 7.86
C GLU A 483 -20.26 -1.23 6.57
N GLN A 484 -20.52 0.08 6.50
CA GLN A 484 -20.99 0.76 5.29
C GLN A 484 -19.89 0.94 4.24
N TYR A 485 -18.62 0.81 4.64
CA TYR A 485 -17.45 1.12 3.80
C TYR A 485 -16.62 -0.11 3.44
N VAL A 486 -16.99 -1.29 3.95
CA VAL A 486 -16.35 -2.58 3.63
C VAL A 486 -17.39 -3.60 3.17
N SER A 487 -16.95 -4.69 2.56
CA SER A 487 -17.79 -5.84 2.24
C SER A 487 -17.29 -7.13 2.93
N PRO A 488 -18.17 -8.14 3.10
CA PRO A 488 -17.79 -9.45 3.62
C PRO A 488 -16.82 -10.20 2.69
N PHE A 489 -16.89 -9.92 1.39
CA PHE A 489 -15.98 -10.42 0.38
C PHE A 489 -15.67 -9.34 -0.65
N PHE A 490 -14.39 -9.14 -0.93
CA PHE A 490 -13.91 -8.20 -1.95
C PHE A 490 -12.77 -8.84 -2.74
N TYR A 491 -12.76 -8.65 -4.06
CA TYR A 491 -11.74 -9.17 -4.97
C TYR A 491 -11.31 -8.09 -5.97
N ALA A 492 -10.00 -7.86 -6.05
CA ALA A 492 -9.33 -6.97 -6.98
C ALA A 492 -8.35 -7.77 -7.88
N PRO A 493 -8.77 -8.14 -9.10
CA PRO A 493 -7.94 -8.96 -9.99
C PRO A 493 -6.67 -8.23 -10.46
N ASN A 494 -6.71 -6.90 -10.62
CA ASN A 494 -5.59 -6.10 -11.12
C ASN A 494 -4.36 -6.06 -10.19
N VAL A 495 -4.52 -6.52 -8.95
CA VAL A 495 -3.44 -6.72 -7.97
C VAL A 495 -3.46 -8.13 -7.37
N SER A 496 -4.21 -9.04 -7.99
CA SER A 496 -4.40 -10.43 -7.55
C SER A 496 -4.67 -10.57 -6.06
N TRP A 497 -5.63 -9.82 -5.53
CA TRP A 497 -5.89 -9.75 -4.09
C TRP A 497 -7.38 -9.93 -3.77
N LEU A 498 -7.68 -10.67 -2.71
CA LEU A 498 -9.03 -10.80 -2.15
C LEU A 498 -9.02 -10.78 -0.63
N VAL A 499 -10.19 -10.51 -0.06
CA VAL A 499 -10.44 -10.55 1.39
C VAL A 499 -11.76 -11.22 1.71
N GLN A 500 -11.80 -11.91 2.85
CA GLN A 500 -12.99 -12.48 3.46
C GLN A 500 -13.15 -11.98 4.89
N ARG A 501 -14.35 -11.62 5.32
CA ARG A 501 -14.64 -11.11 6.67
C ARG A 501 -15.95 -11.67 7.21
N ASN A 502 -16.00 -11.92 8.51
CA ASN A 502 -17.27 -12.19 9.20
C ASN A 502 -17.80 -10.98 10.00
N GLY A 503 -17.09 -9.85 10.00
CA GLY A 503 -17.47 -8.61 10.67
C GLY A 503 -16.32 -7.63 10.78
N MET A 504 -16.54 -6.54 11.53
CA MET A 504 -15.54 -5.48 11.79
C MET A 504 -15.34 -5.19 13.30
N ASN A 505 -15.71 -6.13 14.17
CA ASN A 505 -15.38 -6.00 15.59
C ASN A 505 -13.87 -6.29 15.77
N PRO A 506 -13.08 -5.35 16.35
CA PRO A 506 -11.63 -5.51 16.44
C PRO A 506 -11.21 -6.70 17.33
N ARG A 507 -12.02 -7.14 18.28
CA ARG A 507 -11.67 -8.30 19.11
C ARG A 507 -12.18 -9.61 18.53
N ASN A 508 -13.41 -9.60 18.04
CA ASN A 508 -14.19 -10.81 17.80
C ASN A 508 -14.31 -11.21 16.33
N SER A 509 -14.08 -10.27 15.41
CA SER A 509 -14.16 -10.59 13.98
C SER A 509 -12.88 -11.23 13.47
N LEU A 510 -13.08 -12.03 12.43
CA LEU A 510 -12.08 -12.77 11.69
C LEU A 510 -11.99 -12.19 10.27
N MET A 511 -10.79 -12.20 9.73
CA MET A 511 -10.53 -11.80 8.36
C MET A 511 -9.36 -12.58 7.76
N ILE A 512 -9.55 -12.97 6.49
CA ILE A 512 -8.53 -13.54 5.61
C ILE A 512 -8.18 -12.50 4.56
N SER A 513 -6.89 -12.30 4.30
CA SER A 513 -6.37 -11.59 3.12
C SER A 513 -5.56 -12.59 2.30
N LEU A 514 -5.87 -12.78 1.02
CA LEU A 514 -5.07 -13.59 0.10
C LEU A 514 -4.55 -12.71 -1.02
N ASN A 515 -3.29 -12.88 -1.38
CA ASN A 515 -2.71 -12.24 -2.55
C ASN A 515 -1.76 -13.18 -3.32
N ALA A 516 -1.72 -13.02 -4.64
CA ALA A 516 -0.56 -13.41 -5.43
C ALA A 516 0.20 -12.15 -5.86
N SER A 517 0.80 -12.16 -7.04
CA SER A 517 1.77 -11.17 -7.46
C SER A 517 1.40 -10.58 -8.82
N GLU A 518 0.57 -9.54 -8.83
CA GLU A 518 0.15 -8.84 -10.05
C GLU A 518 0.25 -7.34 -9.81
N GLY A 519 0.81 -6.58 -10.77
CA GLY A 519 1.00 -5.14 -10.59
C GLY A 519 2.43 -4.80 -10.16
N ASN A 520 2.61 -3.67 -9.49
CA ASN A 520 3.93 -3.16 -9.11
C ASN A 520 4.13 -3.14 -7.57
N HIS A 521 5.37 -3.08 -7.10
CA HIS A 521 5.74 -3.27 -5.68
C HIS A 521 5.22 -4.60 -5.07
N MET A 522 5.28 -5.68 -5.87
CA MET A 522 4.85 -7.03 -5.49
C MET A 522 6.04 -7.95 -5.20
N HIS A 523 5.80 -9.01 -4.41
CA HIS A 523 6.81 -10.02 -4.04
C HIS A 523 6.63 -11.31 -4.86
N ALA A 524 7.56 -12.24 -4.75
CA ALA A 524 7.40 -13.62 -5.21
C ALA A 524 6.86 -14.48 -4.06
N ASN A 525 5.54 -14.65 -3.99
CA ASN A 525 4.86 -15.12 -2.78
C ASN A 525 3.81 -16.23 -3.00
N GLY A 526 3.66 -16.73 -4.23
CA GLY A 526 2.64 -17.73 -4.58
C GLY A 526 1.23 -17.27 -4.19
N ILE A 527 0.44 -18.13 -3.55
CA ILE A 527 -0.85 -17.76 -2.94
C ILE A 527 -0.62 -17.45 -1.45
N SER A 528 -0.16 -16.23 -1.13
CA SER A 528 0.11 -15.80 0.25
C SER A 528 -1.17 -15.54 1.04
N MET A 529 -1.08 -15.62 2.36
CA MET A 529 -2.19 -15.44 3.29
C MET A 529 -1.80 -14.57 4.48
N GLU A 530 -2.71 -13.68 4.87
CA GLU A 530 -2.71 -13.06 6.20
C GLU A 530 -3.97 -13.45 6.97
N LEU A 531 -3.84 -13.72 8.29
CA LEU A 531 -4.96 -14.07 9.18
C LEU A 531 -5.08 -13.10 10.36
N TYR A 532 -6.28 -12.58 10.56
CA TYR A 532 -6.59 -11.66 11.66
C TYR A 532 -7.34 -12.32 12.82
N GLY A 533 -7.11 -11.94 14.06
CA GLY A 533 -7.95 -12.39 15.15
C GLY A 533 -7.54 -11.76 16.47
N LYS A 534 -8.51 -11.59 17.37
CA LYS A 534 -8.25 -11.10 18.73
C LYS A 534 -7.50 -9.76 18.76
N GLY A 535 -7.69 -8.88 17.78
CA GLY A 535 -7.08 -7.54 17.72
C GLY A 535 -5.90 -7.40 16.77
N TYR A 536 -5.27 -8.51 16.36
CA TYR A 536 -3.99 -8.50 15.64
C TYR A 536 -4.03 -9.32 14.34
N VAL A 537 -3.14 -8.98 13.40
CA VAL A 537 -2.82 -9.84 12.26
C VAL A 537 -1.86 -10.90 12.78
N LEU A 538 -2.40 -12.07 13.14
CA LEU A 538 -1.67 -13.13 13.83
C LEU A 538 -0.75 -13.91 12.89
N ALA A 539 -1.12 -14.03 11.61
CA ALA A 539 -0.23 -14.52 10.55
C ALA A 539 0.03 -13.37 9.56
N PRO A 540 1.06 -12.54 9.77
CA PRO A 540 1.33 -11.38 8.92
C PRO A 540 2.16 -11.75 7.67
N ASP A 541 2.17 -10.86 6.69
CA ASP A 541 3.18 -10.82 5.62
C ASP A 541 4.48 -10.17 6.14
N ALA A 542 5.63 -10.56 5.59
CA ALA A 542 6.94 -10.09 6.05
C ALA A 542 7.23 -8.63 5.69
N GLY A 543 6.63 -8.10 4.61
CA GLY A 543 6.81 -6.71 4.14
C GLY A 543 8.16 -6.45 3.45
N ILE A 544 8.49 -5.18 3.18
CA ILE A 544 9.58 -4.74 2.26
C ILE A 544 11.03 -5.02 2.72
N GLY A 545 11.26 -5.47 3.95
CA GLY A 545 12.62 -5.61 4.49
C GLY A 545 13.28 -4.30 4.96
N LEU A 546 14.40 -4.43 5.67
CA LEU A 546 15.01 -3.39 6.50
C LEU A 546 15.59 -2.24 5.66
N TYR A 547 16.15 -2.57 4.51
CA TYR A 547 16.86 -1.62 3.64
C TYR A 547 16.05 -1.24 2.39
N LEU A 548 14.73 -1.44 2.44
CA LEU A 548 13.78 -1.18 1.35
C LEU A 548 14.10 -2.02 0.10
N TYR A 549 13.44 -1.73 -1.02
CA TYR A 549 13.49 -2.54 -2.24
C TYR A 549 14.86 -2.62 -2.93
N SER A 550 15.87 -1.85 -2.49
CA SER A 550 17.26 -1.94 -2.96
C SER A 550 18.18 -2.73 -2.01
N GLY A 551 17.65 -3.18 -0.87
CA GLY A 551 18.36 -4.00 0.11
C GLY A 551 18.64 -5.42 -0.38
N LEU A 552 19.77 -5.99 0.03
CA LEU A 552 20.05 -7.42 -0.20
C LEU A 552 19.04 -8.32 0.51
N ASP A 553 18.59 -7.93 1.70
CA ASP A 553 17.57 -8.65 2.46
C ASP A 553 16.21 -8.68 1.76
N TYR A 554 15.84 -7.60 1.06
CA TYR A 554 14.69 -7.58 0.18
C TYR A 554 14.83 -8.63 -0.92
N LEU A 555 15.91 -8.55 -1.70
CA LEU A 555 16.16 -9.42 -2.85
C LEU A 555 16.27 -10.90 -2.46
N GLU A 556 16.92 -11.19 -1.33
CA GLU A 556 17.26 -12.55 -0.93
C GLU A 556 16.20 -13.22 -0.05
N TYR A 557 15.38 -12.47 0.70
CA TYR A 557 14.45 -13.03 1.67
C TYR A 557 13.05 -12.42 1.61
N TYR A 558 12.90 -11.13 1.96
CA TYR A 558 11.58 -10.52 2.22
C TYR A 558 10.66 -10.49 0.99
N SER A 559 11.23 -10.48 -0.22
CA SER A 559 10.46 -10.56 -1.46
C SER A 559 10.32 -11.99 -2.01
N GLN A 560 10.73 -13.03 -1.26
CA GLN A 560 10.83 -14.42 -1.72
C GLN A 560 9.89 -15.36 -0.96
N PHE A 561 9.46 -16.45 -1.62
CA PHE A 561 8.47 -17.42 -1.12
C PHE A 561 8.62 -17.83 0.35
N PRO A 562 9.83 -18.16 0.86
CA PRO A 562 10.01 -18.60 2.26
C PRO A 562 9.79 -17.51 3.34
N SER A 563 9.43 -16.29 2.95
CA SER A 563 9.00 -15.22 3.86
C SER A 563 7.48 -15.04 3.91
N HIS A 564 6.72 -15.87 3.18
CA HIS A 564 5.28 -15.75 3.00
C HIS A 564 4.52 -17.00 3.50
N ASN A 565 3.26 -16.82 3.90
CA ASN A 565 2.39 -17.92 4.33
C ASN A 565 1.81 -18.67 3.11
N THR A 566 2.65 -19.44 2.42
CA THR A 566 2.40 -20.04 1.11
C THR A 566 3.04 -21.42 0.97
N VAL A 567 2.98 -22.04 -0.22
CA VAL A 567 3.68 -23.30 -0.52
C VAL A 567 4.78 -23.07 -1.55
N CYS A 568 6.01 -23.45 -1.18
CA CYS A 568 7.18 -23.47 -2.07
C CYS A 568 7.40 -24.88 -2.63
N VAL A 569 7.63 -25.00 -3.93
CA VAL A 569 7.78 -26.28 -4.64
C VAL A 569 9.24 -26.57 -4.89
N ASP A 570 9.68 -27.77 -4.51
CA ASP A 570 11.05 -28.28 -4.64
C ASP A 570 12.13 -27.34 -4.07
N GLY A 571 11.75 -26.32 -3.28
CA GLY A 571 12.62 -25.28 -2.76
C GLY A 571 13.09 -24.28 -3.80
N ILE A 572 12.47 -24.21 -4.98
CA ILE A 572 12.93 -23.38 -6.12
C ILE A 572 11.93 -22.31 -6.57
N SER A 573 10.69 -22.30 -6.06
CA SER A 573 9.64 -21.39 -6.52
C SER A 573 10.06 -19.92 -6.45
N SER A 574 10.12 -19.26 -7.60
CA SER A 574 10.56 -17.87 -7.73
C SER A 574 10.04 -17.26 -9.02
N TYR A 575 9.97 -15.93 -9.08
CA TYR A 575 9.67 -15.16 -10.28
C TYR A 575 10.01 -13.68 -10.03
N PRO A 576 10.04 -12.83 -11.07
CA PRO A 576 10.38 -11.41 -10.91
C PRO A 576 9.51 -10.71 -9.86
N VAL A 577 10.18 -9.95 -8.98
CA VAL A 577 9.56 -9.08 -7.96
C VAL A 577 9.42 -7.66 -8.49
N MET A 578 8.92 -6.73 -7.67
CA MET A 578 8.61 -5.35 -8.06
C MET A 578 7.47 -5.30 -9.06
N LYS A 579 7.74 -5.43 -10.37
CA LYS A 579 6.70 -5.47 -11.42
C LYS A 579 6.42 -6.90 -11.84
N SER A 580 5.29 -7.44 -11.38
CA SER A 580 4.89 -8.83 -11.59
C SER A 580 3.59 -8.95 -12.40
N ASN A 581 3.41 -10.09 -13.05
CA ASN A 581 2.25 -10.46 -13.87
C ASN A 581 1.80 -11.91 -13.56
N HIS A 582 1.92 -12.32 -12.30
CA HIS A 582 1.65 -13.65 -11.78
C HIS A 582 0.45 -13.61 -10.81
N SER A 583 -0.72 -13.39 -11.37
CA SER A 583 -2.00 -13.44 -10.65
C SER A 583 -2.50 -14.86 -10.40
N PHE A 584 -3.29 -15.04 -9.34
CA PHE A 584 -4.19 -16.19 -9.21
C PHE A 584 -5.52 -15.92 -9.93
N ASP A 585 -6.24 -16.98 -10.27
CA ASP A 585 -7.64 -16.91 -10.67
C ASP A 585 -8.55 -17.22 -9.49
N LEU A 586 -9.58 -16.39 -9.26
CA LEU A 586 -10.69 -16.73 -8.38
C LEU A 586 -11.65 -17.70 -9.10
N LYS A 587 -11.73 -18.95 -8.64
CA LYS A 587 -12.61 -19.99 -9.22
C LYS A 587 -14.03 -19.90 -8.70
N SER A 588 -14.18 -19.73 -7.38
CA SER A 588 -15.47 -19.56 -6.72
C SER A 588 -15.30 -18.81 -5.39
N SER A 589 -16.40 -18.20 -4.93
CA SER A 589 -16.42 -17.44 -3.67
C SER A 589 -17.82 -17.36 -3.10
N PHE A 590 -17.89 -17.24 -1.78
CA PHE A 590 -19.12 -16.88 -1.08
C PHE A 590 -18.82 -15.93 0.09
N PRO A 591 -19.58 -14.84 0.23
CA PRO A 591 -20.41 -14.23 -0.81
C PRO A 591 -19.60 -13.91 -2.07
N VAL A 592 -20.29 -13.66 -3.19
CA VAL A 592 -19.62 -13.08 -4.37
C VAL A 592 -19.08 -11.68 -4.03
N SER A 593 -17.99 -11.27 -4.70
CA SER A 593 -17.44 -9.92 -4.57
C SER A 593 -18.54 -8.87 -4.76
N SER A 594 -18.62 -7.93 -3.81
CA SER A 594 -19.75 -7.00 -3.72
C SER A 594 -19.31 -5.61 -3.27
N GLU A 595 -20.15 -4.63 -3.60
CA GLU A 595 -20.03 -3.25 -3.11
C GLU A 595 -20.11 -3.21 -1.57
N PRO A 596 -19.52 -2.19 -0.92
CA PRO A 596 -19.62 -1.97 0.53
C PRO A 596 -21.05 -2.00 1.09
N GLY A 597 -21.19 -2.27 2.40
CA GLY A 597 -22.48 -2.16 3.10
C GLY A 597 -23.34 -3.43 3.05
N LYS A 598 -22.83 -4.55 2.54
CA LYS A 598 -23.52 -5.84 2.56
C LYS A 598 -23.40 -6.52 3.93
N ALA A 599 -24.42 -7.29 4.29
CA ALA A 599 -24.44 -8.02 5.54
C ALA A 599 -23.37 -9.12 5.56
N PHE A 600 -22.71 -9.30 6.70
CA PHE A 600 -21.79 -10.40 6.93
C PHE A 600 -22.56 -11.72 7.10
N THR A 601 -21.96 -12.80 6.60
CA THR A 601 -22.51 -14.16 6.65
C THR A 601 -21.78 -14.99 7.69
N SER A 602 -22.43 -16.05 8.16
CA SER A 602 -21.80 -16.99 9.10
C SER A 602 -20.70 -17.83 8.46
N VAL A 603 -20.71 -17.96 7.14
CA VAL A 603 -19.68 -18.64 6.35
C VAL A 603 -19.19 -17.70 5.26
N THR A 604 -17.87 -17.59 5.12
CA THR A 604 -17.24 -17.07 3.90
C THR A 604 -16.34 -18.13 3.30
N TYR A 605 -16.10 -18.07 2.00
CA TYR A 605 -15.33 -19.05 1.27
C TYR A 605 -14.68 -18.43 0.02
N SER A 606 -13.48 -18.88 -0.32
CA SER A 606 -12.84 -18.67 -1.63
C SER A 606 -12.09 -19.91 -2.06
N ASP A 607 -12.11 -20.20 -3.36
CA ASP A 607 -11.19 -21.14 -4.01
C ASP A 607 -10.45 -20.42 -5.14
N VAL A 608 -9.12 -20.45 -5.07
CA VAL A 608 -8.25 -19.80 -6.04
C VAL A 608 -7.29 -20.81 -6.66
N SER A 609 -6.90 -20.60 -7.91
CA SER A 609 -5.85 -21.37 -8.58
C SER A 609 -4.69 -20.48 -9.00
N PHE A 610 -3.48 -20.99 -8.90
CA PHE A 610 -2.27 -20.32 -9.32
C PHE A 610 -1.35 -21.28 -10.06
N ARG A 611 -0.70 -20.82 -11.12
CA ARG A 611 0.35 -21.56 -11.80
C ARG A 611 1.69 -21.02 -11.32
N GLU A 612 2.38 -21.76 -10.46
CA GLU A 612 3.71 -21.38 -10.00
C GLU A 612 4.70 -21.45 -11.17
N PRO A 613 5.28 -20.31 -11.62
CA PRO A 613 6.01 -20.23 -12.87
C PRO A 613 7.27 -21.11 -12.95
N GLU A 614 8.10 -21.13 -11.91
CA GLU A 614 9.44 -21.73 -11.96
C GLU A 614 9.36 -23.26 -11.94
N SER A 615 8.62 -23.84 -11.00
CA SER A 615 8.41 -25.29 -10.96
C SER A 615 7.35 -25.79 -11.93
N ARG A 616 6.55 -24.87 -12.51
CA ARG A 616 5.31 -25.15 -13.27
C ARG A 616 4.31 -25.97 -12.47
N ALA A 617 4.17 -25.68 -11.18
CA ALA A 617 3.19 -26.34 -10.34
C ALA A 617 1.80 -25.73 -10.46
N ASP A 618 0.80 -26.61 -10.61
CA ASP A 618 -0.59 -26.28 -10.37
C ASP A 618 -0.81 -26.20 -8.86
N GLN A 619 -1.28 -25.05 -8.39
CA GLN A 619 -1.62 -24.80 -7.00
C GLN A 619 -3.08 -24.38 -6.89
N THR A 620 -3.78 -24.89 -5.87
CA THR A 620 -5.06 -24.33 -5.44
C THR A 620 -5.07 -24.09 -3.95
N ARG A 621 -5.78 -23.05 -3.52
CA ARG A 621 -5.99 -22.75 -2.12
C ARG A 621 -7.44 -22.44 -1.85
N MET A 622 -8.06 -23.28 -1.03
CA MET A 622 -9.41 -23.10 -0.57
C MET A 622 -9.38 -22.61 0.88
N MET A 623 -10.00 -21.46 1.12
CA MET A 623 -10.01 -20.81 2.42
C MET A 623 -11.43 -20.46 2.85
N SER A 624 -11.77 -20.67 4.12
CA SER A 624 -13.09 -20.35 4.67
C SER A 624 -13.01 -19.79 6.10
N ILE A 625 -13.92 -18.87 6.42
CA ILE A 625 -14.25 -18.49 7.80
C ILE A 625 -15.55 -19.17 8.19
N VAL A 626 -15.55 -19.91 9.31
CA VAL A 626 -16.75 -20.48 9.92
C VAL A 626 -17.03 -19.75 11.22
N THR A 627 -18.13 -19.00 11.25
CA THR A 627 -18.61 -18.28 12.43
C THR A 627 -19.49 -19.21 13.26
N THR A 628 -19.11 -19.42 14.50
CA THR A 628 -19.74 -20.40 15.39
C THR A 628 -20.64 -19.76 16.45
N GLY A 629 -20.45 -18.46 16.68
CA GLY A 629 -21.23 -17.62 17.57
C GLY A 629 -20.91 -16.13 17.36
N PRO A 630 -21.50 -15.22 18.15
CA PRO A 630 -21.27 -13.77 18.01
C PRO A 630 -19.80 -13.34 18.23
N GLU A 631 -19.03 -14.14 18.97
CA GLU A 631 -17.66 -13.82 19.39
C GLU A 631 -16.65 -14.90 18.99
N THR A 632 -17.10 -15.92 18.27
CA THR A 632 -16.35 -17.17 18.08
C THR A 632 -16.42 -17.63 16.63
N GLY A 633 -15.31 -18.14 16.13
CA GLY A 633 -15.18 -18.69 14.78
C GLY A 633 -13.78 -19.22 14.56
N TYR A 634 -13.57 -19.86 13.42
CA TYR A 634 -12.29 -20.44 13.03
C TYR A 634 -12.09 -20.37 11.52
N TYR A 635 -10.86 -20.60 11.08
CA TYR A 635 -10.49 -20.67 9.67
C TYR A 635 -10.29 -22.12 9.21
N VAL A 636 -10.55 -22.36 7.94
CA VAL A 636 -10.19 -23.59 7.23
C VAL A 636 -9.27 -23.22 6.07
N ASP A 637 -8.15 -23.94 5.92
CA ASP A 637 -7.21 -23.81 4.81
C ASP A 637 -6.96 -25.20 4.19
N ILE A 638 -7.16 -25.30 2.89
CA ILE A 638 -6.85 -26.51 2.12
C ILE A 638 -6.02 -26.11 0.90
N PHE A 639 -4.74 -26.44 0.94
CA PHE A 639 -3.78 -26.14 -0.12
C PHE A 639 -3.40 -27.42 -0.87
N ARG A 640 -3.58 -27.40 -2.20
CA ARG A 640 -3.14 -28.47 -3.11
C ARG A 640 -2.04 -27.96 -4.02
N SER A 641 -1.04 -28.80 -4.28
CA SER A 641 0.08 -28.43 -5.12
C SER A 641 0.71 -29.65 -5.80
N ARG A 642 0.92 -29.58 -7.13
CA ARG A 642 1.65 -30.59 -7.91
C ARG A 642 2.30 -29.98 -9.14
N LYS A 643 3.44 -30.51 -9.57
CA LYS A 643 4.03 -30.15 -10.87
C LYS A 643 3.21 -30.72 -12.00
N GLU A 644 3.00 -29.93 -13.05
CA GLU A 644 2.23 -30.35 -14.24
C GLU A 644 2.76 -31.65 -14.87
N ARG A 645 4.08 -31.85 -14.82
CA ARG A 645 4.77 -33.01 -15.41
C ARG A 645 5.14 -34.10 -14.38
N GLY A 646 4.66 -33.98 -13.14
CA GLY A 646 5.12 -34.81 -12.02
C GLY A 646 6.59 -34.51 -11.66
N SER A 647 7.30 -35.52 -11.15
CA SER A 647 8.69 -35.43 -10.64
C SER A 647 8.88 -34.47 -9.45
N ASP A 648 7.81 -34.27 -8.69
CA ASP A 648 7.81 -33.56 -7.41
C ASP A 648 8.79 -34.23 -6.45
N LYS A 649 9.72 -33.45 -5.90
CA LYS A 649 10.61 -33.89 -4.83
C LYS A 649 9.97 -33.59 -3.49
N MET A 650 9.53 -32.34 -3.31
CA MET A 650 8.87 -31.90 -2.09
C MET A 650 8.06 -30.63 -2.28
N HIS A 651 7.15 -30.37 -1.35
CA HIS A 651 6.40 -29.12 -1.23
C HIS A 651 6.46 -28.67 0.22
N ASP A 652 6.90 -27.44 0.46
CA ASP A 652 7.04 -26.84 1.80
C ASP A 652 5.92 -25.83 2.04
N TYR A 653 5.00 -26.13 2.96
CA TYR A 653 3.99 -25.21 3.45
C TYR A 653 4.58 -24.34 4.57
N PHE A 654 4.70 -23.04 4.34
CA PHE A 654 5.20 -22.06 5.30
C PHE A 654 4.05 -21.38 6.07
N TYR A 655 4.24 -21.25 7.38
CA TYR A 655 3.35 -20.49 8.26
C TYR A 655 4.14 -19.71 9.31
N HIS A 656 4.16 -18.39 9.14
CA HIS A 656 4.75 -17.39 9.99
C HIS A 656 3.68 -16.80 10.93
N ASN A 657 4.05 -16.58 12.18
CA ASN A 657 3.10 -16.09 13.19
C ASN A 657 3.72 -15.06 14.13
N LEU A 658 2.86 -14.15 14.62
CA LEU A 658 3.19 -13.09 15.58
C LEU A 658 3.44 -13.61 17.03
N GLY A 659 3.28 -14.90 17.30
CA GLY A 659 3.61 -15.46 18.62
C GLY A 659 5.07 -15.24 19.04
N GLN A 660 5.32 -15.17 20.33
CA GLN A 660 6.67 -15.15 20.94
C GLN A 660 7.11 -16.54 21.42
N THR A 661 6.16 -17.47 21.61
CA THR A 661 6.44 -18.88 21.89
C THR A 661 5.63 -19.79 20.98
N LEU A 662 6.22 -20.92 20.54
CA LEU A 662 5.58 -21.96 19.73
C LEU A 662 5.69 -23.31 20.43
N THR A 663 4.55 -23.99 20.61
CA THR A 663 4.50 -25.41 20.98
C THR A 663 3.98 -26.24 19.80
N LEU A 664 4.61 -27.37 19.51
CA LEU A 664 4.20 -28.29 18.44
C LEU A 664 4.11 -29.72 18.99
N THR A 665 2.94 -30.34 18.84
CA THR A 665 2.61 -31.67 19.40
C THR A 665 1.72 -32.45 18.43
N GLY A 666 1.51 -33.75 18.67
CA GLY A 666 0.36 -34.45 18.12
C GLY A 666 -0.95 -33.88 18.66
N THR A 667 -2.07 -34.05 17.95
CA THR A 667 -3.39 -33.57 18.44
C THR A 667 -3.84 -34.21 19.75
N ASP A 668 -3.31 -35.39 20.07
CA ASP A 668 -3.46 -36.11 21.34
C ASP A 668 -2.54 -35.60 22.47
N GLY A 669 -1.73 -34.56 22.21
CA GLY A 669 -0.74 -34.02 23.13
C GLY A 669 0.60 -34.76 23.14
N THR A 670 0.79 -35.75 22.26
CA THR A 670 2.07 -36.47 22.17
C THR A 670 3.20 -35.53 21.77
N ASP A 671 4.33 -35.61 22.48
CA ASP A 671 5.57 -34.97 22.04
C ASP A 671 6.09 -35.67 20.77
N LEU A 672 6.32 -34.89 19.72
CA LEU A 672 6.86 -35.37 18.44
C LEU A 672 8.38 -35.60 18.50
N ASN A 673 9.04 -35.20 19.60
CA ASN A 673 10.48 -35.35 19.85
C ASN A 673 11.33 -34.71 18.74
N LEU A 674 11.03 -33.46 18.39
CA LEU A 674 11.74 -32.75 17.31
C LEU A 674 13.25 -32.69 17.58
N GLN A 675 14.04 -32.98 16.55
CA GLN A 675 15.50 -32.97 16.61
C GLN A 675 16.05 -31.76 15.84
N PRO A 676 17.16 -31.14 16.27
CA PRO A 676 17.87 -30.14 15.48
C PRO A 676 18.18 -30.67 14.07
N THR A 677 18.07 -29.81 13.04
CA THR A 677 18.28 -30.20 11.65
C THR A 677 18.93 -29.09 10.81
N GLU A 678 19.70 -29.49 9.79
CA GLU A 678 20.32 -28.60 8.80
C GLU A 678 19.47 -28.44 7.52
N GLU A 679 18.37 -29.18 7.41
CA GLU A 679 17.35 -29.02 6.34
C GLU A 679 16.82 -27.59 6.27
N LEU A 680 16.04 -27.24 5.23
CA LEU A 680 15.60 -25.86 4.97
C LEU A 680 16.79 -24.88 4.86
N ALA A 681 17.74 -25.16 3.97
CA ALA A 681 18.87 -24.28 3.70
C ALA A 681 19.22 -24.27 2.20
N PHE A 682 19.91 -23.23 1.73
CA PHE A 682 20.43 -23.17 0.35
C PHE A 682 21.29 -24.39 -0.01
N ALA A 683 22.06 -24.92 0.95
CA ALA A 683 22.88 -26.12 0.76
C ALA A 683 22.08 -27.37 0.34
N GLY A 684 20.76 -27.38 0.59
CA GLY A 684 19.83 -28.38 0.07
C GLY A 684 19.44 -28.19 -1.41
N ALA A 685 20.15 -27.32 -2.14
CA ALA A 685 19.80 -26.83 -3.48
C ALA A 685 18.44 -26.10 -3.54
N HIS A 686 18.10 -25.39 -2.47
CA HIS A 686 16.92 -24.52 -2.39
C HIS A 686 17.29 -23.05 -2.71
N LEU A 687 16.31 -22.15 -2.73
CA LEU A 687 16.51 -20.71 -2.79
C LEU A 687 17.39 -20.21 -1.63
N TYR A 688 18.12 -19.11 -1.88
CA TYR A 688 18.95 -18.46 -0.86
C TYR A 688 18.12 -18.02 0.37
N ALA A 689 16.85 -17.66 0.16
CA ALA A 689 15.87 -17.33 1.19
C ALA A 689 15.74 -18.39 2.29
N TYR A 690 15.93 -19.68 1.98
CA TYR A 690 15.89 -20.74 3.00
C TYR A 690 17.00 -20.58 4.05
N SER A 691 18.15 -20.02 3.67
CA SER A 691 19.28 -19.81 4.60
C SER A 691 19.04 -18.68 5.60
N TYR A 692 17.99 -17.87 5.43
CA TYR A 692 17.55 -16.93 6.46
C TYR A 692 16.77 -17.61 7.59
N ILE A 693 16.41 -18.89 7.44
CA ILE A 693 15.67 -19.67 8.43
C ILE A 693 16.65 -20.43 9.33
N TYR A 694 16.55 -20.25 10.64
CA TYR A 694 17.51 -20.76 11.62
C TYR A 694 16.83 -21.35 12.86
N ASP A 695 17.62 -21.92 13.78
CA ASP A 695 17.15 -22.65 14.97
C ASP A 695 16.09 -23.72 14.66
N LYS A 696 16.38 -24.46 13.57
CA LYS A 696 15.46 -25.42 12.97
C LYS A 696 15.46 -26.73 13.75
N LYS A 697 14.27 -27.23 14.03
CA LYS A 697 14.06 -28.60 14.54
C LYS A 697 12.99 -29.28 13.71
N SER A 698 13.10 -30.58 13.48
CA SER A 698 12.13 -31.34 12.72
C SER A 698 11.81 -32.72 13.29
N ALA A 699 10.68 -33.26 12.87
CA ALA A 699 10.31 -34.66 13.05
C ALA A 699 9.48 -35.14 11.85
N THR A 700 9.72 -36.37 11.39
CA THR A 700 8.83 -37.04 10.45
C THR A 700 7.67 -37.67 11.24
N THR A 701 6.44 -37.39 10.83
CA THR A 701 5.24 -37.89 11.52
C THR A 701 4.08 -38.06 10.54
N ASN A 702 3.31 -39.13 10.73
CA ASN A 702 2.02 -39.34 10.06
C ASN A 702 0.83 -38.94 10.96
N LYS A 703 1.09 -38.52 12.19
CA LYS A 703 0.05 -38.06 13.12
C LYS A 703 -0.44 -36.68 12.71
N ASP A 704 -1.71 -36.43 12.98
CA ASP A 704 -2.25 -35.07 13.00
C ASP A 704 -1.51 -34.25 14.06
N ILE A 705 -1.21 -33.00 13.73
CA ILE A 705 -0.41 -32.11 14.59
C ILE A 705 -1.22 -30.94 15.08
N LYS A 706 -0.83 -30.41 16.23
CA LYS A 706 -1.30 -29.16 16.79
C LYS A 706 -0.10 -28.24 17.08
N ALA A 707 -0.14 -27.04 16.52
CA ALA A 707 0.75 -25.95 16.86
C ALA A 707 0.00 -24.87 17.66
N THR A 708 0.67 -24.23 18.61
CA THR A 708 0.10 -23.09 19.34
C THR A 708 1.15 -22.00 19.47
N PHE A 709 0.84 -20.86 18.87
CA PHE A 709 1.65 -19.65 18.94
C PHE A 709 1.04 -18.72 19.97
N THR A 710 1.83 -18.21 20.91
CA THR A 710 1.32 -17.37 22.00
C THR A 710 2.04 -16.03 22.04
N ILE A 711 1.26 -14.95 22.13
CA ILE A 711 1.69 -13.58 22.33
C ILE A 711 1.50 -13.27 23.82
N ALA A 712 2.57 -12.85 24.49
CA ALA A 712 2.46 -12.37 25.86
C ALA A 712 1.88 -10.95 25.84
N MET A 713 0.69 -10.77 26.41
CA MET A 713 0.01 -9.48 26.41
C MET A 713 0.35 -8.67 27.66
N PRO A 714 0.55 -7.34 27.55
CA PRO A 714 0.81 -6.49 28.71
C PRO A 714 -0.28 -6.58 29.81
N ASP A 715 -1.53 -6.79 29.41
CA ASP A 715 -2.69 -6.91 30.30
C ASP A 715 -2.94 -8.36 30.80
N LYS A 716 -2.02 -9.29 30.51
CA LYS A 716 -2.10 -10.73 30.84
C LYS A 716 -3.22 -11.50 30.16
N ASP A 717 -3.88 -10.91 29.16
CA ASP A 717 -4.83 -11.62 28.32
C ASP A 717 -4.13 -12.22 27.09
N ASP A 718 -3.12 -13.06 27.36
CA ASP A 718 -2.24 -13.64 26.34
C ASP A 718 -3.07 -14.22 25.19
N ILE A 719 -2.67 -13.88 23.96
CA ILE A 719 -3.39 -14.28 22.75
C ILE A 719 -2.70 -15.49 22.16
N SER A 720 -3.48 -16.49 21.77
CA SER A 720 -2.97 -17.67 21.10
C SER A 720 -3.58 -17.83 19.71
N MET A 721 -2.78 -18.25 18.75
CA MET A 721 -3.24 -18.83 17.50
C MET A 721 -3.01 -20.34 17.53
N ASN A 722 -4.10 -21.10 17.52
CA ASN A 722 -4.06 -22.56 17.50
C ASN A 722 -4.17 -23.03 16.04
N LEU A 723 -3.25 -23.87 15.59
CA LEU A 723 -3.30 -24.56 14.31
C LEU A 723 -3.45 -26.06 14.56
N TRP A 724 -4.37 -26.70 13.85
CA TRP A 724 -4.44 -28.15 13.68
C TRP A 724 -4.18 -28.46 12.22
N MET A 725 -3.31 -29.43 11.92
CA MET A 725 -3.04 -29.84 10.55
C MET A 725 -3.09 -31.36 10.42
N LYS A 726 -3.69 -31.81 9.31
CA LYS A 726 -3.76 -33.23 8.95
C LYS A 726 -2.37 -33.82 8.79
N GLY A 727 -2.13 -34.97 9.41
CA GLY A 727 -0.94 -35.79 9.22
C GLY A 727 -0.99 -36.55 7.91
N GLU A 728 0.17 -36.83 7.33
CA GLU A 728 0.29 -37.63 6.11
C GLU A 728 1.55 -38.51 6.18
N THR A 729 1.55 -39.61 5.43
CA THR A 729 2.73 -40.47 5.32
C THR A 729 3.94 -39.68 4.80
N ASP A 730 5.09 -39.88 5.45
CA ASP A 730 6.37 -39.23 5.16
C ASP A 730 6.36 -37.68 5.24
N ARG A 731 5.35 -37.10 5.92
CA ARG A 731 5.34 -35.66 6.20
C ARG A 731 6.35 -35.33 7.28
N GLU A 732 7.14 -34.29 7.03
CA GLU A 732 8.10 -33.75 7.99
C GLU A 732 7.62 -32.38 8.46
N VAL A 733 7.61 -32.16 9.77
CA VAL A 733 7.17 -30.90 10.37
C VAL A 733 8.36 -30.21 11.05
N PHE A 734 8.39 -28.88 10.95
CA PHE A 734 9.48 -28.07 11.46
C PHE A 734 8.97 -26.97 12.38
N THR A 735 9.76 -26.68 13.41
CA THR A 735 9.74 -25.39 14.10
C THR A 735 11.04 -24.66 13.76
N ALA A 736 10.95 -23.39 13.42
CA ALA A 736 12.11 -22.57 13.09
C ALA A 736 11.89 -21.11 13.46
N LEU A 737 12.98 -20.33 13.38
CA LEU A 737 12.97 -18.88 13.44
C LEU A 737 13.27 -18.30 12.07
N SER A 738 12.61 -17.20 11.77
CA SER A 738 12.82 -16.37 10.58
C SER A 738 13.17 -14.94 10.99
N PRO A 739 13.72 -14.11 10.08
CA PRO A 739 13.86 -12.69 10.30
C PRO A 739 12.55 -12.06 10.82
N MET A 740 12.70 -11.02 11.65
CA MET A 740 11.56 -10.33 12.22
C MET A 740 10.62 -9.77 11.14
N THR A 741 9.34 -9.63 11.45
CA THR A 741 8.32 -9.16 10.50
C THR A 741 8.46 -7.64 10.25
N GLU A 742 9.30 -7.23 9.31
CA GLU A 742 9.56 -5.81 9.04
C GLU A 742 8.31 -5.02 8.65
N GLY A 743 7.36 -5.64 7.93
CA GLY A 743 6.07 -5.00 7.60
C GLY A 743 5.37 -4.43 8.85
N LEU A 744 5.46 -5.14 9.98
CA LEU A 744 4.84 -4.72 11.25
C LEU A 744 5.73 -3.84 12.14
N SER A 745 6.98 -3.59 11.75
CA SER A 745 7.98 -2.94 12.62
C SER A 745 7.70 -1.47 12.95
N ARG A 746 6.80 -0.84 12.18
CA ARG A 746 6.36 0.55 12.32
C ARG A 746 4.90 0.66 12.76
N THR A 747 4.23 -0.46 12.92
CA THR A 747 2.80 -0.49 13.22
C THR A 747 2.57 -0.07 14.67
N PRO A 748 1.69 0.91 14.92
CA PRO A 748 1.41 1.37 16.27
C PRO A 748 0.66 0.32 17.09
N GLY A 749 0.83 0.35 18.41
CA GLY A 749 0.03 -0.48 19.32
C GLY A 749 0.36 -1.98 19.31
N MET A 750 1.53 -2.37 18.82
CA MET A 750 2.01 -3.74 18.89
C MET A 750 2.21 -4.19 20.35
N PRO A 751 1.95 -5.48 20.66
CA PRO A 751 1.95 -5.97 22.05
C PRO A 751 3.37 -6.12 22.63
N TYR A 752 4.39 -6.12 21.78
CA TYR A 752 5.82 -6.15 22.11
C TYR A 752 6.62 -5.47 20.99
N ASN A 753 7.93 -5.29 21.19
CA ASN A 753 8.81 -4.71 20.17
C ASN A 753 9.10 -5.73 19.05
N ILE A 754 8.46 -5.56 17.89
CA ILE A 754 8.63 -6.46 16.73
C ILE A 754 10.10 -6.57 16.29
N LYS A 755 10.87 -5.47 16.36
CA LYS A 755 12.25 -5.43 15.86
C LYS A 755 13.23 -6.29 16.64
N GLU A 756 12.87 -6.66 17.87
CA GLU A 756 13.72 -7.45 18.77
C GLU A 756 13.36 -8.94 18.77
N GLN A 757 12.29 -9.33 18.08
CA GLN A 757 11.75 -10.68 18.11
C GLN A 757 11.78 -11.31 16.71
N PRO A 758 12.46 -12.44 16.52
CA PRO A 758 12.35 -13.18 15.27
C PRO A 758 10.95 -13.74 15.07
N THR A 759 10.55 -13.90 13.82
CA THR A 759 9.23 -14.44 13.47
C THR A 759 9.24 -15.95 13.71
N LEU A 760 8.24 -16.47 14.42
CA LEU A 760 8.09 -17.91 14.61
C LEU A 760 7.53 -18.54 13.35
N THR A 761 8.19 -19.61 12.89
CA THR A 761 7.86 -20.25 11.63
C THR A 761 7.60 -21.74 11.84
N PHE A 762 6.42 -22.18 11.42
CA PHE A 762 6.08 -23.58 11.25
C PHE A 762 6.21 -23.94 9.77
N VAL A 763 6.82 -25.08 9.47
CA VAL A 763 6.87 -25.63 8.10
C VAL A 763 6.34 -27.04 8.10
N ALA A 764 5.48 -27.38 7.13
CA ALA A 764 5.12 -28.75 6.84
C ALA A 764 5.65 -29.12 5.44
N ARG A 765 6.59 -30.05 5.39
CA ARG A 765 7.16 -30.59 4.16
C ARG A 765 6.43 -31.86 3.79
N GLN A 766 5.85 -31.88 2.59
CA GLN A 766 5.36 -33.09 1.95
C GLN A 766 6.42 -33.61 0.98
N LYS A 767 6.87 -34.85 1.13
CA LYS A 767 7.68 -35.53 0.10
C LYS A 767 6.79 -35.94 -1.08
N GLY A 768 7.24 -35.65 -2.30
CA GLY A 768 6.43 -35.74 -3.50
C GLY A 768 5.37 -34.64 -3.57
N GLU A 769 4.33 -34.85 -4.38
CA GLU A 769 3.22 -33.91 -4.53
C GLU A 769 2.34 -33.79 -3.28
N ALA A 770 1.67 -32.65 -3.16
CA ALA A 770 0.73 -32.29 -2.11
C ALA A 770 -0.67 -31.98 -2.67
N TRP A 771 -1.05 -32.62 -3.77
CA TRP A 771 -2.37 -32.51 -4.41
C TRP A 771 -3.32 -33.61 -3.91
N ASN A 772 -2.89 -34.87 -3.95
CA ASN A 772 -3.64 -36.02 -3.41
C ASN A 772 -3.46 -36.17 -1.89
N ARG A 773 -2.44 -35.52 -1.32
CA ARG A 773 -2.18 -35.43 0.12
C ARG A 773 -2.06 -33.96 0.53
N PRO A 774 -3.17 -33.20 0.44
CA PRO A 774 -3.13 -31.75 0.63
C PRO A 774 -2.63 -31.34 2.02
N PHE A 775 -2.21 -30.09 2.12
CA PHE A 775 -2.12 -29.43 3.42
C PHE A 775 -3.54 -29.04 3.82
N VAL A 776 -4.01 -29.55 4.95
CA VAL A 776 -5.37 -29.32 5.47
C VAL A 776 -5.21 -28.79 6.88
N ALA A 777 -5.58 -27.53 7.11
CA ALA A 777 -5.40 -26.87 8.40
C ALA A 777 -6.68 -26.18 8.89
N VAL A 778 -6.82 -26.16 10.22
CA VAL A 778 -7.83 -25.38 10.95
C VAL A 778 -7.11 -24.41 11.87
N TYR A 779 -7.54 -23.15 11.89
CA TYR A 779 -6.96 -22.13 12.76
C TYR A 779 -8.00 -21.52 13.70
N GLU A 780 -7.70 -21.43 14.99
CA GLU A 780 -8.55 -20.78 15.97
C GLU A 780 -7.76 -19.77 16.81
N PRO A 781 -8.01 -18.46 16.65
CA PRO A 781 -7.48 -17.45 17.54
C PRO A 781 -8.26 -17.42 18.86
N SER A 782 -7.56 -17.39 19.98
CA SER A 782 -8.14 -17.37 21.33
C SER A 782 -7.32 -16.49 22.28
N SER A 783 -7.81 -16.30 23.50
CA SER A 783 -7.08 -15.61 24.56
C SER A 783 -7.36 -16.24 25.92
N VAL A 784 -6.65 -15.79 26.96
CA VAL A 784 -6.88 -16.25 28.34
C VAL A 784 -8.32 -15.94 28.80
N LYS A 785 -8.84 -14.74 28.52
CA LYS A 785 -10.19 -14.31 28.91
C LYS A 785 -11.28 -14.87 27.98
N GLU A 786 -10.94 -15.10 26.71
CA GLU A 786 -11.83 -15.68 25.70
C GLU A 786 -11.20 -16.95 25.12
N PRO A 787 -11.22 -18.07 25.89
CA PRO A 787 -10.56 -19.31 25.48
C PRO A 787 -11.22 -19.92 24.25
N GLY A 788 -10.43 -20.67 23.47
CA GLY A 788 -10.89 -21.32 22.24
C GLY A 788 -12.09 -22.24 22.49
N CYS A 789 -12.98 -22.31 21.50
CA CYS A 789 -14.19 -23.14 21.52
C CYS A 789 -13.96 -24.53 20.96
N ILE A 790 -12.93 -24.74 20.14
CA ILE A 790 -12.59 -26.06 19.60
C ILE A 790 -12.09 -26.96 20.74
N ALA A 791 -12.73 -28.12 20.88
CA ALA A 791 -12.29 -29.21 21.74
C ALA A 791 -11.41 -30.20 20.97
N GLU A 792 -11.79 -30.52 19.73
CA GLU A 792 -11.11 -31.52 18.91
C GLU A 792 -11.24 -31.17 17.43
N VAL A 793 -10.18 -31.46 16.67
CA VAL A 793 -10.19 -31.46 15.20
C VAL A 793 -9.70 -32.83 14.74
N SER A 794 -10.44 -33.48 13.85
CA SER A 794 -10.04 -34.73 13.21
C SER A 794 -10.27 -34.66 11.70
N PHE A 795 -9.63 -35.57 10.95
CA PHE A 795 -9.70 -35.62 9.49
C PHE A 795 -10.20 -36.98 9.00
N PRO A 796 -11.54 -37.20 9.00
CA PRO A 796 -12.10 -38.50 8.65
C PRO A 796 -11.83 -38.90 7.20
N GLU A 797 -11.83 -40.20 6.94
CA GLU A 797 -11.74 -40.72 5.57
C GLU A 797 -12.92 -40.26 4.70
N VAL A 798 -12.64 -40.12 3.40
CA VAL A 798 -13.62 -39.75 2.39
C VAL A 798 -13.73 -40.84 1.35
N LYS A 799 -14.96 -41.25 1.07
CA LYS A 799 -15.28 -42.13 -0.06
C LYS A 799 -15.66 -41.26 -1.24
N SER A 800 -14.92 -41.37 -2.34
CA SER A 800 -15.17 -40.69 -3.60
C SER A 800 -14.95 -41.69 -4.74
N LYS A 801 -15.53 -41.38 -5.91
CA LYS A 801 -15.26 -42.13 -7.15
C LYS A 801 -13.80 -41.96 -7.59
N THR A 802 -13.26 -40.76 -7.44
CA THR A 802 -11.86 -40.45 -7.72
C THR A 802 -11.10 -40.54 -6.40
N GLU A 803 -10.13 -41.45 -6.31
CA GLU A 803 -9.32 -41.62 -5.10
C GLU A 803 -8.56 -40.33 -4.78
N ASN A 804 -8.50 -39.98 -3.50
CA ASN A 804 -7.78 -38.82 -2.96
C ASN A 804 -8.22 -37.44 -3.51
N SER A 805 -9.32 -37.37 -4.26
CA SER A 805 -9.85 -36.10 -4.80
C SER A 805 -10.45 -35.20 -3.71
N ALA A 806 -10.77 -35.77 -2.55
CA ALA A 806 -11.46 -35.08 -1.48
C ALA A 806 -10.84 -35.31 -0.10
N THR A 807 -11.01 -34.33 0.77
CA THR A 807 -10.63 -34.38 2.19
C THR A 807 -11.81 -33.96 3.06
N SER A 808 -11.82 -34.44 4.31
CA SER A 808 -12.84 -34.07 5.31
C SER A 808 -12.20 -33.55 6.57
N ILE A 809 -12.90 -32.63 7.23
CA ILE A 809 -12.54 -32.06 8.53
C ILE A 809 -13.77 -32.20 9.43
N CYS A 810 -13.55 -32.65 10.67
CA CYS A 810 -14.55 -32.67 11.72
C CYS A 810 -14.05 -31.79 12.86
N VAL A 811 -14.79 -30.73 13.19
CA VAL A 811 -14.48 -29.81 14.29
C VAL A 811 -15.51 -29.97 15.38
N VAL A 812 -15.10 -30.45 16.54
CA VAL A 812 -15.95 -30.61 17.73
C VAL A 812 -15.74 -29.41 18.64
N GLN A 813 -16.80 -28.69 18.95
CA GLN A 813 -16.79 -27.55 19.85
C GLN A 813 -17.24 -27.93 21.26
N LYS A 814 -16.73 -27.20 22.25
CA LYS A 814 -17.01 -27.39 23.69
C LYS A 814 -18.50 -27.23 24.04
N ASP A 815 -19.26 -26.50 23.23
CA ASP A 815 -20.69 -26.27 23.44
C ASP A 815 -21.59 -27.39 22.86
N GLY A 816 -20.98 -28.41 22.25
CA GLY A 816 -21.64 -29.54 21.62
C GLY A 816 -22.02 -29.33 20.14
N ARG A 817 -21.61 -28.23 19.52
CA ARG A 817 -21.63 -28.08 18.05
C ARG A 817 -20.54 -28.96 17.43
N ILE A 818 -20.89 -29.65 16.34
CA ILE A 818 -19.97 -30.42 15.52
C ILE A 818 -20.11 -29.92 14.08
N ASP A 819 -19.02 -29.46 13.50
CA ASP A 819 -18.95 -29.02 12.11
C ASP A 819 -18.30 -30.11 11.26
N TYR A 820 -19.05 -30.64 10.29
CA TYR A 820 -18.55 -31.58 9.29
C TYR A 820 -18.27 -30.83 7.99
N ILE A 821 -17.06 -30.93 7.48
CA ILE A 821 -16.60 -30.22 6.30
C ILE A 821 -16.10 -31.24 5.27
N LEU A 822 -16.42 -31.00 4.01
CA LEU A 822 -15.92 -31.73 2.85
C LEU A 822 -15.38 -30.75 1.82
N SER A 823 -14.23 -31.06 1.22
CA SER A 823 -13.72 -30.31 0.07
C SER A 823 -13.15 -31.25 -0.98
N SER A 824 -13.46 -30.99 -2.24
CA SER A 824 -13.06 -31.80 -3.39
C SER A 824 -12.41 -30.95 -4.48
N ASP A 825 -11.37 -31.48 -5.14
CA ASP A 825 -10.85 -30.93 -6.41
C ASP A 825 -11.62 -31.47 -7.64
N THR A 826 -12.45 -32.49 -7.45
CA THR A 826 -13.43 -33.00 -8.43
C THR A 826 -14.85 -32.72 -7.94
N PRO A 827 -15.36 -31.47 -8.07
CA PRO A 827 -16.67 -31.09 -7.53
C PRO A 827 -17.85 -31.79 -8.22
N THR A 828 -17.60 -32.59 -9.26
CA THR A 828 -18.58 -33.45 -9.94
C THR A 828 -18.72 -34.83 -9.31
N ASP A 829 -17.80 -35.27 -8.46
CA ASP A 829 -17.92 -36.55 -7.77
C ASP A 829 -18.73 -36.40 -6.49
N ILE A 830 -19.51 -37.42 -6.16
CA ILE A 830 -20.15 -37.50 -4.84
C ILE A 830 -19.10 -38.00 -3.85
N CYS A 831 -18.69 -37.10 -2.96
CA CYS A 831 -17.78 -37.36 -1.87
C CYS A 831 -18.59 -37.61 -0.60
N THR A 832 -18.29 -38.67 0.15
CA THR A 832 -19.02 -39.05 1.36
C THR A 832 -18.07 -39.23 2.53
N SER A 833 -18.35 -38.57 3.65
CA SER A 833 -17.69 -38.80 4.93
C SER A 833 -18.72 -38.90 6.05
N GLY A 834 -18.67 -40.02 6.79
CA GLY A 834 -19.68 -40.33 7.80
C GLY A 834 -21.11 -40.31 7.24
N LYS A 835 -21.94 -39.38 7.71
CA LYS A 835 -23.35 -39.21 7.31
C LYS A 835 -23.57 -38.07 6.30
N MET A 836 -22.51 -37.40 5.89
CA MET A 836 -22.56 -36.28 4.96
C MET A 836 -22.05 -36.74 3.59
N SER A 837 -22.81 -36.41 2.54
CA SER A 837 -22.39 -36.57 1.15
C SER A 837 -22.52 -35.24 0.42
N ALA A 838 -21.52 -34.87 -0.37
CA ALA A 838 -21.52 -33.63 -1.14
C ALA A 838 -20.96 -33.84 -2.55
N GLN A 839 -21.49 -33.09 -3.50
CA GLN A 839 -20.97 -32.92 -4.86
C GLN A 839 -20.69 -31.43 -5.03
N ALA A 840 -19.50 -31.01 -4.58
CA ALA A 840 -19.14 -29.61 -4.37
C ALA A 840 -17.63 -29.42 -4.21
N THR A 841 -17.13 -28.21 -4.46
CA THR A 841 -15.75 -27.85 -4.11
C THR A 841 -15.58 -27.73 -2.59
N TYR A 842 -16.60 -27.21 -1.91
CA TYR A 842 -16.63 -27.09 -0.46
C TYR A 842 -18.05 -27.29 0.07
N ALA A 843 -18.19 -27.98 1.19
CA ALA A 843 -19.46 -28.12 1.88
C ALA A 843 -19.24 -28.15 3.39
N LEU A 844 -20.20 -27.58 4.12
CA LEU A 844 -20.22 -27.54 5.59
C LEU A 844 -21.59 -27.97 6.09
N TRP A 845 -21.60 -28.80 7.13
CA TRP A 845 -22.75 -29.11 7.96
C TRP A 845 -22.41 -28.86 9.43
N GLY A 846 -22.91 -27.76 9.96
CA GLY A 846 -22.87 -27.45 11.38
C GLY A 846 -24.06 -28.06 12.11
N ASN A 847 -23.79 -28.95 13.06
CA ASN A 847 -24.78 -29.67 13.83
C ASN A 847 -24.62 -29.36 15.32
N LYS A 848 -25.59 -28.67 15.92
CA LYS A 848 -25.66 -28.46 17.37
C LYS A 848 -26.76 -29.33 17.97
N LYS A 849 -26.37 -30.34 18.75
CA LYS A 849 -27.28 -31.25 19.49
C LYS A 849 -28.40 -31.89 18.64
N GLY A 850 -28.19 -32.10 17.34
CA GLY A 850 -29.15 -32.74 16.45
C GLY A 850 -30.20 -31.81 15.83
N ASP A 851 -30.15 -30.51 16.14
CA ASP A 851 -31.11 -29.51 15.62
C ASP A 851 -30.69 -28.90 14.27
N ASP A 852 -29.49 -29.24 13.76
CA ASP A 852 -28.90 -28.75 12.51
C ASP A 852 -28.92 -27.23 12.35
N CYS A 853 -27.78 -26.56 12.56
CA CYS A 853 -27.75 -25.10 12.66
C CYS A 853 -27.30 -24.38 11.39
N THR A 854 -26.42 -24.99 10.58
CA THR A 854 -25.85 -24.35 9.38
C THR A 854 -25.53 -25.39 8.31
N PHE A 855 -25.89 -25.12 7.07
CA PHE A 855 -25.51 -25.89 5.89
C PHE A 855 -24.99 -24.95 4.83
N PHE A 856 -23.82 -25.26 4.28
CA PHE A 856 -23.25 -24.52 3.17
C PHE A 856 -22.84 -25.46 2.06
N LEU A 857 -23.28 -25.15 0.84
CA LEU A 857 -22.88 -25.79 -0.41
C LEU A 857 -22.12 -24.74 -1.22
N GLY A 858 -20.81 -24.91 -1.34
CA GLY A 858 -19.90 -24.03 -2.06
C GLY A 858 -19.51 -24.63 -3.41
N HIS A 859 -19.81 -23.90 -4.50
CA HIS A 859 -19.62 -24.34 -5.88
C HIS A 859 -20.04 -25.80 -6.13
N GLY A 860 -21.30 -26.14 -5.85
CA GLY A 860 -21.77 -27.52 -5.92
C GLY A 860 -23.23 -27.70 -6.29
N THR A 861 -23.63 -28.96 -6.50
CA THR A 861 -24.99 -29.36 -6.93
C THR A 861 -25.73 -30.19 -5.90
N LEU A 862 -25.02 -30.77 -4.92
CA LEU A 862 -25.62 -31.61 -3.88
C LEU A 862 -24.91 -31.43 -2.54
N LEU A 863 -25.69 -31.20 -1.48
CA LEU A 863 -25.31 -31.47 -0.10
C LEU A 863 -26.41 -32.32 0.54
N SER A 864 -26.06 -33.49 1.05
CA SER A 864 -26.97 -34.45 1.67
C SER A 864 -26.50 -34.81 3.07
N THR A 865 -27.39 -34.67 4.03
CA THR A 865 -27.21 -35.03 5.45
C THR A 865 -28.44 -35.83 5.91
N PRO A 866 -28.47 -36.37 7.14
CA PRO A 866 -29.62 -37.14 7.63
C PRO A 866 -30.96 -36.40 7.58
N ASN A 867 -30.95 -35.08 7.80
CA ASN A 867 -32.17 -34.28 7.95
C ASN A 867 -32.40 -33.27 6.82
N VAL A 868 -31.33 -32.86 6.13
CA VAL A 868 -31.36 -31.83 5.10
C VAL A 868 -30.68 -32.31 3.82
N VAL A 869 -31.35 -32.06 2.68
CA VAL A 869 -30.79 -32.26 1.35
C VAL A 869 -30.96 -30.98 0.53
N ILE A 870 -29.86 -30.42 0.05
CA ILE A 870 -29.80 -29.28 -0.87
C ILE A 870 -29.42 -29.80 -2.25
N LYS A 871 -30.19 -29.44 -3.28
CA LYS A 871 -29.94 -29.77 -4.69
C LYS A 871 -30.02 -28.54 -5.57
N ALA A 872 -29.10 -28.41 -6.50
CA ALA A 872 -29.13 -27.43 -7.59
C ALA A 872 -28.84 -28.13 -8.93
N GLU A 873 -29.38 -27.58 -10.02
CA GLU A 873 -29.14 -28.14 -11.37
C GLU A 873 -27.75 -27.79 -11.90
N THR A 874 -27.22 -26.63 -11.50
CA THR A 874 -25.87 -26.16 -11.83
C THR A 874 -25.10 -25.86 -10.53
N PRO A 875 -23.75 -25.87 -10.56
CA PRO A 875 -22.96 -25.48 -9.40
C PRO A 875 -23.41 -24.12 -8.84
N ALA A 876 -23.66 -24.09 -7.53
CA ALA A 876 -24.21 -22.95 -6.83
C ALA A 876 -23.55 -22.76 -5.47
N GLU A 877 -23.70 -21.54 -4.95
CA GLU A 877 -23.38 -21.15 -3.58
C GLU A 877 -24.69 -21.08 -2.80
N ILE A 878 -24.90 -21.95 -1.82
CA ILE A 878 -26.14 -22.01 -1.05
C ILE A 878 -25.81 -22.08 0.44
N LEU A 879 -26.28 -21.10 1.20
CA LEU A 879 -26.25 -21.08 2.65
C LEU A 879 -27.67 -21.29 3.16
N LEU A 880 -27.87 -22.24 4.07
CA LEU A 880 -29.11 -22.50 4.79
C LEU A 880 -28.81 -22.52 6.29
N GLU A 881 -29.54 -21.75 7.07
CA GLU A 881 -29.32 -21.63 8.50
C GLU A 881 -30.62 -21.69 9.29
N PHE A 882 -30.58 -22.33 10.44
CA PHE A 882 -31.66 -22.25 11.42
C PHE A 882 -31.29 -21.22 12.50
N LYS A 883 -31.99 -20.07 12.48
CA LYS A 883 -31.77 -18.98 13.46
C LYS A 883 -33.08 -18.31 13.81
N LYS A 884 -33.16 -17.78 15.03
CA LYS A 884 -34.37 -17.08 15.54
C LYS A 884 -35.67 -17.89 15.39
N GLY A 885 -35.59 -19.22 15.46
CA GLY A 885 -36.74 -20.12 15.36
C GLY A 885 -37.25 -20.38 13.93
N ALA A 886 -36.56 -19.89 12.89
CA ALA A 886 -36.92 -20.09 11.49
C ALA A 886 -35.70 -20.48 10.63
N TRP A 887 -35.98 -21.04 9.46
CA TRP A 887 -34.96 -21.34 8.45
C TRP A 887 -34.76 -20.15 7.53
N TYR A 888 -33.51 -19.81 7.27
CA TYR A 888 -33.11 -18.74 6.36
C TYR A 888 -32.19 -19.29 5.29
N TYR A 889 -32.31 -18.79 4.06
CA TYR A 889 -31.44 -19.22 2.97
C TYR A 889 -30.94 -18.05 2.10
N THR A 890 -29.80 -18.28 1.46
CA THR A 890 -29.32 -17.55 0.29
C THR A 890 -28.89 -18.55 -0.76
N ALA A 891 -29.12 -18.27 -2.04
CA ALA A 891 -28.74 -19.15 -3.14
C ALA A 891 -28.33 -18.33 -4.38
N SER A 892 -27.17 -18.66 -4.98
CA SER A 892 -26.74 -18.02 -6.25
C SER A 892 -27.44 -18.60 -7.49
N ALA A 893 -28.15 -19.73 -7.36
CA ALA A 893 -28.94 -20.36 -8.41
C ALA A 893 -30.26 -20.92 -7.85
N ASP A 894 -31.18 -21.28 -8.75
CA ASP A 894 -32.39 -22.00 -8.39
C ASP A 894 -32.04 -23.35 -7.74
N CYS A 895 -32.73 -23.69 -6.66
CA CYS A 895 -32.41 -24.88 -5.89
C CYS A 895 -33.65 -25.53 -5.24
N ALA A 896 -33.47 -26.75 -4.75
CA ALA A 896 -34.43 -27.46 -3.94
C ALA A 896 -33.80 -27.82 -2.59
N ILE A 897 -34.44 -27.38 -1.51
CA ILE A 897 -34.02 -27.71 -0.14
C ILE A 897 -35.08 -28.61 0.48
N SER A 898 -34.67 -29.77 0.98
CA SER A 898 -35.55 -30.73 1.65
C SER A 898 -35.18 -30.83 3.12
N ILE A 899 -36.11 -30.50 4.02
CA ILE A 899 -35.92 -30.52 5.48
C ILE A 899 -36.95 -31.48 6.08
N LYS A 900 -36.50 -32.54 6.78
CA LYS A 900 -37.38 -33.54 7.42
C LYS A 900 -38.56 -34.00 6.53
N LYS A 901 -38.27 -34.28 5.25
CA LYS A 901 -39.19 -34.72 4.17
C LYS A 901 -40.08 -33.65 3.49
N LYS A 902 -40.06 -32.39 3.92
CA LYS A 902 -40.71 -31.28 3.18
C LYS A 902 -39.71 -30.66 2.22
N THR A 903 -40.04 -30.60 0.93
CA THR A 903 -39.19 -30.01 -0.11
C THR A 903 -39.70 -28.62 -0.51
N TYR A 904 -38.78 -27.67 -0.56
CA TYR A 904 -39.01 -26.29 -0.96
C TYR A 904 -38.25 -26.05 -2.26
N LYS A 905 -38.96 -25.61 -3.30
CA LYS A 905 -38.32 -25.14 -4.56
C LYS A 905 -38.11 -23.64 -4.43
N LEU A 906 -36.85 -23.22 -4.50
CA LEU A 906 -36.42 -21.86 -4.20
C LEU A 906 -35.80 -21.24 -5.45
N LYS A 907 -36.11 -19.97 -5.67
CA LYS A 907 -35.43 -19.16 -6.69
C LYS A 907 -34.12 -18.63 -6.15
N ALA A 908 -33.16 -18.40 -7.06
CA ALA A 908 -31.93 -17.70 -6.76
C ALA A 908 -32.22 -16.39 -6.01
N ASN A 909 -31.57 -16.20 -4.87
CA ASN A 909 -31.62 -14.98 -4.09
C ASN A 909 -30.36 -14.84 -3.24
N THR A 910 -29.58 -13.80 -3.49
CA THR A 910 -28.35 -13.51 -2.75
C THR A 910 -28.59 -12.69 -1.49
N ALA A 911 -29.82 -12.18 -1.29
CA ALA A 911 -30.26 -11.64 -0.01
C ALA A 911 -30.84 -12.77 0.86
N GLU A 912 -30.64 -12.65 2.16
CA GLU A 912 -31.18 -13.59 3.14
C GLU A 912 -32.71 -13.59 3.12
N MET A 913 -33.29 -14.79 3.00
CA MET A 913 -34.74 -14.99 2.96
C MET A 913 -35.17 -16.04 3.96
N GLU A 914 -36.25 -15.76 4.69
CA GLU A 914 -36.93 -16.76 5.49
C GLU A 914 -37.63 -17.78 4.59
N LEU A 915 -37.44 -19.06 4.89
CA LEU A 915 -38.01 -20.20 4.19
C LEU A 915 -39.40 -20.49 4.73
N LYS A 916 -40.44 -20.17 3.93
CA LYS A 916 -41.86 -20.29 4.30
C LYS A 916 -42.51 -21.57 3.77
#